data_AF-A0A8T7GLM0-F1
#
_entry.id   AF-A0A8T7GLM0-F1
#
_cell.length_a   1.000
_cell.length_b   1.000
_cell.length_c   1.000
_cell.angle_alpha   90.00
_cell.angle_beta   90.00
_cell.angle_gamma   90.00
#
_symmetry.space_group_name_H-M   'P 1'
#
loop_
_entity.id
_entity.type
_entity.pdbx_description
1 polymer ?
#
loop_
_entity_poly.entity_id
_entity_poly.type
_entity_poly.pdbx_seq_one_letter_code
_entity_poly.pdbx_strand_id
1 'polypeptide(L)'
;SIFYNDLLRKFFFILIFIGMLLVGVLGIPLLPKFFISNEVNYVSLILTFYFCLVSIWALMAYREFTHSNEKILAAQNIAKKLHPMIGDYSYKSYNPDIRKFESGFIHLNPLDFWDTENIVPSWLDKGKFWYILLGLQNSGKEVILQILDDKCLSFYDKKNIAFIKRELTTNFKSKHYRYRICIPQWLVMNTDINDFLSSSDKLNMTGPEIVNTINYLNKLLVDAADEITEREVLFLKYPRPFSYFFIYINKSLPIRLVYKELYQKFVKYFPAARYSLLDNVNRNLAYIKNTDLIDSIIELAKLRGIRSANIEKIKMLTTFIKNEYDAQGLGEGSHHFHNLHHSLDVAYISMYMLPVEIYNHQFDWEDYEILLVAGLLHDYDPLQYVYNRNTSEKVQKVQFGPKVDRTIKVVKKQKIIQAHFNLSPLEYQNYLKLCNFNNFKDIEKINSTDIYDSSLNLSDSPKSILTEALIWRTDFPFYKKEQSVLQFNLLLNQLENTNPKTNKSKSRYELLGEVLSLSDLSVTYLGADPIRAWDRVTTLYEEFDLPKSVAISGTYEYFSEFVHNDLFNKLINRRSFPDVFKQRWNLVYQFYHEGNPANQLNRVIQNAQRTFLNINLEITMHSGEILLYLANKFPNDYFIGISNNSEEVFNTKKKFSELNFKNAFSILGNIEKVLPNIKAKSIDNVLLTLSEFNISSFELLDIESIIQTIKTILKIEGTIQIFSQFEYDHIFIRKLLSILQDNGFTESSYPLKSSYLSDIALEKDGMTNFSTLIFANKS
;
A
#
# COMPACT_ATOMS: atom_id res chain seq x y z
N SER A 1 23.04 7.66 -11.59
CA SER A 1 23.53 6.47 -12.32
C SER A 1 24.86 6.02 -11.69
N ILE A 2 25.21 4.71 -11.72
CA ILE A 2 26.50 4.21 -11.16
C ILE A 2 27.66 4.92 -11.83
N PHE A 3 27.61 5.07 -13.16
CA PHE A 3 28.64 5.74 -13.93
C PHE A 3 28.98 7.15 -13.40
N TYR A 4 27.97 7.98 -13.10
CA TYR A 4 28.22 9.32 -12.54
C TYR A 4 28.76 9.27 -11.11
N ASN A 5 28.28 8.33 -10.28
CA ASN A 5 28.82 8.14 -8.94
C ASN A 5 30.31 7.74 -9.01
N ASP A 6 30.68 6.86 -9.95
CA ASP A 6 32.08 6.46 -10.16
C ASP A 6 32.96 7.61 -10.66
N LEU A 7 32.45 8.42 -11.58
CA LEU A 7 33.17 9.59 -12.09
C LEU A 7 33.41 10.62 -10.98
N LEU A 8 32.38 10.90 -10.16
CA LEU A 8 32.50 11.82 -9.03
C LEU A 8 33.39 11.26 -7.93
N ARG A 9 33.31 9.96 -7.64
CA ARG A 9 34.21 9.30 -6.71
C ARG A 9 35.67 9.48 -7.13
N LYS A 10 35.99 9.26 -8.41
CA LYS A 10 37.34 9.52 -8.96
C LYS A 10 37.73 10.99 -8.86
N PHE A 11 36.81 11.90 -9.20
CA PHE A 11 37.04 13.35 -9.09
C PHE A 11 37.37 13.78 -7.65
N PHE A 12 36.55 13.39 -6.68
CA PHE A 12 36.77 13.73 -5.27
C PHE A 12 38.01 13.04 -4.71
N PHE A 13 38.31 11.82 -5.13
CA PHE A 13 39.58 11.16 -4.77
C PHE A 13 40.79 11.99 -5.24
N ILE A 14 40.81 12.41 -6.50
CA ILE A 14 41.87 13.28 -7.03
C ILE A 14 41.92 14.61 -6.26
N LEU A 15 40.76 15.19 -5.93
CA LEU A 15 40.67 16.45 -5.19
C LEU A 15 41.26 16.33 -3.77
N ILE A 16 41.12 15.18 -3.10
CA ILE A 16 41.79 14.89 -1.81
C ILE A 16 43.31 14.95 -1.99
N PHE A 17 43.86 14.24 -2.99
CA PHE A 17 45.30 14.21 -3.23
C PHE A 17 45.87 15.58 -3.57
N ILE A 18 45.20 16.33 -4.45
CA ILE A 18 45.61 17.69 -4.83
C ILE A 18 45.57 18.60 -3.60
N GLY A 19 44.48 18.55 -2.82
CA GLY A 19 44.33 19.34 -1.61
C GLY A 19 45.40 19.03 -0.56
N MET A 20 45.66 17.75 -0.29
CA MET A 20 46.73 17.33 0.63
C MET A 20 48.12 17.76 0.15
N LEU A 21 48.41 17.64 -1.16
CA LEU A 21 49.68 18.08 -1.73
C LEU A 21 49.86 19.59 -1.59
N LEU A 22 48.82 20.38 -1.85
CA LEU A 22 48.85 21.83 -1.72
C LEU A 22 48.97 22.28 -0.25
N VAL A 23 48.32 21.56 0.68
CA VAL A 23 48.53 21.75 2.13
C VAL A 23 49.99 21.45 2.50
N GLY A 24 50.58 20.40 1.93
CA GLY A 24 52.00 20.08 2.12
C GLY A 24 52.92 21.19 1.61
N VAL A 25 52.76 21.59 0.35
CA VAL A 25 53.62 22.58 -0.32
C VAL A 25 53.49 23.98 0.29
N LEU A 26 52.27 24.41 0.63
CA LEU A 26 52.04 25.76 1.16
C LEU A 26 52.12 25.81 2.69
N GLY A 27 51.71 24.74 3.37
CA GLY A 27 51.59 24.69 4.83
C GLY A 27 52.86 24.29 5.55
N ILE A 28 53.57 23.25 5.09
CA ILE A 28 54.81 22.80 5.76
C ILE A 28 55.85 23.92 5.84
N PRO A 29 56.05 24.77 4.80
CA PRO A 29 57.01 25.87 4.88
C PRO A 29 56.58 27.04 5.77
N LEU A 30 55.32 27.12 6.25
CA LEU A 30 54.87 28.22 7.11
C LEU A 30 55.57 28.20 8.47
N LEU A 31 55.72 27.04 9.09
CA LEU A 31 56.34 26.91 10.41
C LEU A 31 57.83 27.30 10.37
N PRO A 32 58.67 26.74 9.47
CA PRO A 32 60.08 27.12 9.36
C PRO A 32 60.26 28.58 8.97
N LYS A 33 59.44 29.12 8.05
CA LYS A 33 59.51 30.54 7.68
C LYS A 33 59.16 31.46 8.83
N PHE A 34 58.16 31.12 9.63
CA PHE A 34 57.82 31.88 10.83
C PHE A 34 58.98 31.88 11.83
N PHE A 35 59.61 30.72 12.08
CA PHE A 35 60.78 30.64 12.99
C PHE A 35 62.02 31.38 12.47
N ILE A 36 62.22 31.48 11.15
CA ILE A 36 63.38 32.16 10.55
C ILE A 36 63.17 33.68 10.42
N SER A 37 61.97 34.11 10.05
CA SER A 37 61.69 35.50 9.67
C SER A 37 60.80 36.26 10.65
N ASN A 38 60.19 35.57 11.63
CA ASN A 38 59.18 36.14 12.54
C ASN A 38 57.95 36.77 11.84
N GLU A 39 57.78 36.50 10.54
CA GLU A 39 56.66 36.99 9.73
C GLU A 39 55.72 35.84 9.35
N VAL A 40 54.41 36.11 9.35
CA VAL A 40 53.39 35.17 8.91
C VAL A 40 52.98 35.49 7.49
N ASN A 41 53.18 34.56 6.56
CA ASN A 41 52.62 34.68 5.22
C ASN A 41 51.12 34.35 5.26
N TYR A 42 50.29 35.38 5.47
CA TYR A 42 48.84 35.24 5.57
C TYR A 42 48.20 34.64 4.31
N VAL A 43 48.74 34.92 3.12
CA VAL A 43 48.23 34.34 1.87
C VAL A 43 48.42 32.83 1.85
N SER A 44 49.63 32.36 2.15
CA SER A 44 49.91 30.93 2.25
C SER A 44 49.10 30.27 3.37
N LEU A 45 48.93 30.93 4.52
CA LEU A 45 48.10 30.42 5.62
C LEU A 45 46.62 30.25 5.22
N ILE A 46 46.03 31.27 4.61
CA ILE A 46 44.63 31.23 4.13
C ILE A 46 44.46 30.14 3.07
N LEU A 47 45.39 30.05 2.12
CA LEU A 47 45.36 29.02 1.07
C LEU A 47 45.51 27.61 1.67
N THR A 48 46.43 27.39 2.60
CA THR A 48 46.58 26.11 3.31
C THR A 48 45.29 25.74 4.04
N PHE A 49 44.67 26.69 4.76
CA PHE A 49 43.39 26.45 5.43
C PHE A 49 42.27 26.09 4.42
N TYR A 50 42.18 26.83 3.32
CA TYR A 50 41.21 26.56 2.25
C TYR A 50 41.41 25.16 1.64
N PHE A 51 42.64 24.79 1.28
CA PHE A 51 42.93 23.45 0.73
C PHE A 51 42.72 22.33 1.73
N CYS A 52 42.93 22.57 3.03
CA CYS A 52 42.55 21.64 4.08
C CYS A 52 41.02 21.42 4.11
N LEU A 53 40.23 22.49 4.10
CA LEU A 53 38.76 22.39 4.03
C LEU A 53 38.26 21.69 2.76
N VAL A 54 38.86 22.00 1.61
CA VAL A 54 38.57 21.32 0.33
C VAL A 54 38.88 19.83 0.42
N SER A 55 39.99 19.45 1.08
CA SER A 55 40.38 18.03 1.26
C SER A 55 39.38 17.29 2.15
N ILE A 56 38.94 17.91 3.24
CA ILE A 56 37.91 17.36 4.14
C ILE A 56 36.59 17.19 3.39
N TRP A 57 36.13 18.23 2.68
CA TRP A 57 34.93 18.15 1.83
C TRP A 57 35.04 17.01 0.82
N ALA A 58 36.16 16.92 0.10
CA ALA A 58 36.38 15.90 -0.90
C ALA A 58 36.36 14.49 -0.29
N LEU A 59 36.93 14.29 0.90
CA LEU A 59 36.86 13.02 1.63
C LEU A 59 35.43 12.65 2.00
N MET A 60 34.65 13.60 2.53
CA MET A 60 33.25 13.38 2.88
C MET A 60 32.41 13.04 1.65
N ALA A 61 32.59 13.79 0.55
CA ALA A 61 31.92 13.54 -0.72
C ALA A 61 32.28 12.17 -1.31
N TYR A 62 33.57 11.82 -1.30
CA TYR A 62 34.05 10.51 -1.74
C TYR A 62 33.36 9.37 -0.97
N ARG A 63 33.26 9.49 0.36
CA ARG A 63 32.58 8.52 1.21
C ARG A 63 31.10 8.40 0.89
N GLU A 64 30.38 9.51 0.71
CA GLU A 64 28.95 9.51 0.36
C GLU A 64 28.70 8.80 -0.98
N PHE A 65 29.46 9.16 -2.03
CA PHE A 65 29.29 8.53 -3.34
C PHE A 65 29.68 7.05 -3.35
N THR A 66 30.68 6.66 -2.55
CA THR A 66 31.07 5.26 -2.38
C THR A 66 29.94 4.48 -1.71
N HIS A 67 29.40 5.02 -0.62
CA HIS A 67 28.30 4.38 0.12
C HIS A 67 27.05 4.19 -0.74
N SER A 68 26.63 5.22 -1.49
CA SER A 68 25.50 5.10 -2.41
C SER A 68 25.76 4.08 -3.52
N ASN A 69 26.99 3.98 -4.04
CA ASN A 69 27.30 2.99 -5.07
C ASN A 69 27.28 1.57 -4.53
N GLU A 70 27.90 1.35 -3.36
CA GLU A 70 27.94 0.05 -2.68
C GLU A 70 26.54 -0.48 -2.35
N LYS A 71 25.65 0.39 -1.83
CA LYS A 71 24.26 0.02 -1.54
C LYS A 71 23.54 -0.54 -2.76
N ILE A 72 23.66 0.14 -3.90
CA ILE A 72 22.91 -0.26 -5.07
C ILE A 72 23.51 -1.51 -5.73
N LEU A 73 24.85 -1.61 -5.77
CA LEU A 73 25.52 -2.81 -6.26
C LEU A 73 25.23 -4.02 -5.36
N ALA A 74 25.17 -3.83 -4.05
CA ALA A 74 24.78 -4.87 -3.10
C ALA A 74 23.35 -5.35 -3.37
N ALA A 75 22.39 -4.43 -3.54
CA ALA A 75 21.00 -4.75 -3.88
C ALA A 75 20.93 -5.59 -5.16
N GLN A 76 21.59 -5.14 -6.24
CA GLN A 76 21.61 -5.85 -7.52
C GLN A 76 22.25 -7.24 -7.39
N ASN A 77 23.40 -7.36 -6.72
CA ASN A 77 24.11 -8.62 -6.60
C ASN A 77 23.32 -9.65 -5.79
N ILE A 78 22.67 -9.22 -4.70
CA ILE A 78 21.86 -10.11 -3.86
C ILE A 78 20.57 -10.51 -4.59
N ALA A 79 19.92 -9.57 -5.28
CA ALA A 79 18.76 -9.87 -6.12
C ALA A 79 19.11 -10.93 -7.17
N LYS A 80 20.23 -10.79 -7.88
CA LYS A 80 20.71 -11.80 -8.85
C LYS A 80 21.15 -13.11 -8.21
N LYS A 81 21.62 -13.09 -6.97
CA LYS A 81 21.92 -14.32 -6.22
C LYS A 81 20.64 -15.10 -5.91
N LEU A 82 19.58 -14.42 -5.49
CA LEU A 82 18.29 -15.03 -5.18
C LEU A 82 17.49 -15.40 -6.43
N HIS A 83 17.60 -14.60 -7.50
CA HIS A 83 16.87 -14.79 -8.73
C HIS A 83 17.79 -14.54 -9.94
N PRO A 84 18.56 -15.54 -10.43
CA PRO A 84 19.58 -15.33 -11.47
C PRO A 84 19.11 -14.66 -12.77
N MET A 85 17.84 -14.84 -13.16
CA MET A 85 17.26 -14.21 -14.36
C MET A 85 16.77 -12.77 -14.14
N ILE A 86 16.81 -12.24 -12.91
CA ILE A 86 16.31 -10.89 -12.63
C ILE A 86 17.23 -9.85 -13.30
N GLY A 87 16.64 -8.98 -14.11
CA GLY A 87 17.36 -8.03 -14.97
C GLY A 87 17.56 -8.52 -16.40
N ASP A 88 17.23 -9.77 -16.74
CA ASP A 88 17.31 -10.31 -18.10
C ASP A 88 15.94 -10.65 -18.71
N TYR A 89 14.84 -10.48 -17.96
CA TYR A 89 13.50 -10.75 -18.49
C TYR A 89 13.15 -9.79 -19.63
N SER A 90 12.88 -10.34 -20.81
CA SER A 90 12.33 -9.56 -21.92
C SER A 90 10.82 -9.47 -21.76
N TYR A 91 10.32 -8.30 -21.35
CA TYR A 91 8.89 -8.01 -21.27
C TYR A 91 8.51 -6.90 -22.26
N LYS A 92 7.27 -6.90 -22.74
CA LYS A 92 6.74 -5.83 -23.60
C LYS A 92 5.36 -5.41 -23.13
N SER A 93 5.15 -4.12 -22.92
CA SER A 93 3.86 -3.52 -22.60
C SER A 93 3.23 -2.91 -23.84
N TYR A 94 1.92 -3.15 -24.04
CA TYR A 94 1.16 -2.47 -25.08
C TYR A 94 0.91 -1.02 -24.67
N ASN A 95 1.28 -0.07 -25.53
CA ASN A 95 1.01 1.34 -25.33
C ASN A 95 -0.20 1.77 -26.18
N PRO A 96 -1.35 2.08 -25.56
CA PRO A 96 -2.57 2.44 -26.29
C PRO A 96 -2.45 3.80 -26.99
N ASP A 97 -1.65 4.74 -26.46
CA ASP A 97 -1.46 6.07 -27.06
C ASP A 97 -0.83 5.97 -28.47
N ILE A 98 0.10 5.02 -28.66
CA ILE A 98 0.83 4.83 -29.92
C ILE A 98 0.48 3.52 -30.64
N ARG A 99 -0.44 2.72 -30.08
CA ARG A 99 -0.90 1.41 -30.59
C ARG A 99 0.25 0.44 -30.93
N LYS A 100 1.30 0.42 -30.10
CA LYS A 100 2.49 -0.42 -30.29
C LYS A 100 2.96 -1.04 -28.99
N PHE A 101 3.58 -2.21 -29.09
CA PHE A 101 4.31 -2.81 -27.98
C PHE A 101 5.65 -2.11 -27.78
N GLU A 102 5.89 -1.65 -26.57
CA GLU A 102 7.15 -1.05 -26.13
C GLU A 102 7.93 -2.05 -25.26
N SER A 103 9.26 -1.96 -25.28
CA SER A 103 10.12 -2.79 -24.41
C SER A 103 9.93 -2.43 -22.94
N GLY A 104 9.93 -3.43 -22.07
CA GLY A 104 9.76 -3.27 -20.64
C GLY A 104 8.32 -3.25 -20.17
N PHE A 105 8.15 -3.20 -18.86
CA PHE A 105 6.85 -3.02 -18.22
C PHE A 105 6.58 -1.53 -18.03
N ILE A 106 5.41 -1.06 -18.49
CA ILE A 106 4.97 0.33 -18.39
C ILE A 106 3.54 0.35 -17.84
N HIS A 107 3.30 1.23 -16.89
CA HIS A 107 1.97 1.53 -16.39
C HIS A 107 1.42 2.80 -17.07
N LEU A 108 0.28 2.69 -17.77
CA LEU A 108 -0.28 3.80 -18.56
C LEU A 108 -1.59 4.35 -18.01
N ASN A 109 -2.38 3.58 -17.23
CA ASN A 109 -3.59 4.08 -16.57
C ASN A 109 -3.67 3.70 -15.08
N PRO A 110 -3.98 4.62 -14.15
CA PRO A 110 -4.24 4.28 -12.73
C PRO A 110 -5.38 3.26 -12.54
N LEU A 111 -6.29 3.17 -13.51
CA LEU A 111 -7.38 2.19 -13.56
C LEU A 111 -6.88 0.75 -13.82
N ASP A 112 -5.68 0.59 -14.40
CA ASP A 112 -5.11 -0.69 -14.82
C ASP A 112 -4.75 -1.60 -13.63
N PHE A 113 -4.58 -1.05 -12.42
CA PHE A 113 -4.22 -1.83 -11.23
C PHE A 113 -5.41 -2.28 -10.38
N TRP A 114 -6.61 -1.79 -10.71
CA TRP A 114 -7.87 -2.33 -10.21
C TRP A 114 -8.24 -3.63 -10.92
N ASP A 115 -7.77 -3.76 -12.16
CA ASP A 115 -8.08 -4.90 -12.96
C ASP A 115 -7.22 -6.09 -12.52
N THR A 116 -7.90 -7.10 -12.00
CA THR A 116 -7.30 -8.42 -11.71
C THR A 116 -6.75 -9.07 -12.99
N GLU A 117 -7.18 -8.60 -14.17
CA GLU A 117 -6.75 -9.08 -15.48
C GLU A 117 -5.43 -8.46 -15.96
N ASN A 118 -4.95 -7.35 -15.36
CA ASN A 118 -3.58 -6.88 -15.61
C ASN A 118 -2.59 -7.73 -14.82
N ILE A 119 -2.27 -8.86 -15.43
CA ILE A 119 -1.21 -9.78 -15.04
C ILE A 119 0.11 -9.00 -15.12
N VAL A 120 0.58 -8.56 -13.95
CA VAL A 120 1.98 -8.14 -13.82
C VAL A 120 2.86 -9.39 -13.86
N PRO A 121 4.09 -9.29 -14.37
CA PRO A 121 5.02 -10.40 -14.28
C PRO A 121 5.18 -10.89 -12.84
N SER A 122 5.28 -12.20 -12.63
CA SER A 122 5.42 -12.79 -11.28
C SER A 122 6.65 -12.28 -10.51
N TRP A 123 7.69 -11.82 -11.22
CA TRP A 123 8.89 -11.23 -10.63
C TRP A 123 8.70 -9.79 -10.16
N LEU A 124 7.58 -9.12 -10.45
CA LEU A 124 7.33 -7.71 -10.15
C LEU A 124 6.47 -7.54 -8.89
N ASP A 125 6.97 -6.77 -7.94
CA ASP A 125 6.24 -6.29 -6.77
C ASP A 125 5.56 -4.95 -7.07
N LYS A 126 4.23 -4.96 -7.00
CA LYS A 126 3.35 -3.82 -7.24
C LYS A 126 3.60 -2.68 -6.25
N GLY A 127 3.75 -2.99 -4.96
CA GLY A 127 4.00 -2.02 -3.91
C GLY A 127 5.33 -1.30 -4.08
N LYS A 128 6.40 -2.01 -4.44
CA LYS A 128 7.72 -1.43 -4.73
C LYS A 128 7.70 -0.55 -5.98
N PHE A 129 6.94 -0.94 -7.01
CA PHE A 129 6.72 -0.10 -8.19
C PHE A 129 6.05 1.24 -7.81
N TRP A 130 4.97 1.18 -7.03
CA TRP A 130 4.24 2.37 -6.59
C TRP A 130 5.05 3.26 -5.65
N TYR A 131 5.83 2.67 -4.75
CA TYR A 131 6.75 3.39 -3.87
C TYR A 131 7.65 4.36 -4.66
N ILE A 132 8.23 3.87 -5.76
CA ILE A 132 9.09 4.68 -6.62
C ILE A 132 8.27 5.71 -7.40
N LEU A 133 7.18 5.30 -8.04
CA LEU A 133 6.37 6.19 -8.88
C LEU A 133 5.81 7.38 -8.09
N LEU A 134 5.24 7.12 -6.90
CA LEU A 134 4.65 8.15 -6.05
C LEU A 134 5.71 9.10 -5.50
N GLY A 135 6.89 8.58 -5.15
CA GLY A 135 8.04 9.41 -4.79
C GLY A 135 8.44 10.40 -5.90
N LEU A 136 8.31 10.00 -7.17
CA LEU A 136 8.64 10.83 -8.34
C LEU A 136 7.53 11.83 -8.72
N GLN A 137 6.25 11.51 -8.41
CA GLN A 137 5.08 12.33 -8.76
C GLN A 137 4.96 13.63 -7.95
N ASN A 138 5.66 13.77 -6.82
CA ASN A 138 5.70 14.98 -5.99
C ASN A 138 6.27 16.25 -6.69
N SER A 139 6.60 16.17 -7.98
CA SER A 139 7.18 17.25 -8.79
C SER A 139 6.17 18.09 -9.59
N GLY A 140 4.87 17.73 -9.56
CA GLY A 140 3.83 18.42 -10.35
C GLY A 140 4.01 18.26 -11.86
N LYS A 141 4.71 17.20 -12.29
CA LYS A 141 4.94 16.83 -13.69
C LYS A 141 4.24 15.50 -13.99
N GLU A 142 3.88 15.31 -15.25
CA GLU A 142 3.41 14.02 -15.74
C GLU A 142 4.61 13.05 -15.80
N VAL A 143 4.60 12.04 -14.92
CA VAL A 143 5.69 11.06 -14.78
C VAL A 143 5.16 9.66 -15.06
N ILE A 144 5.90 8.90 -15.87
CA ILE A 144 5.65 7.47 -16.12
C ILE A 144 6.88 6.68 -15.71
N LEU A 145 6.68 5.56 -15.02
CA LEU A 145 7.74 4.62 -14.66
C LEU A 145 7.75 3.45 -15.66
N GLN A 146 8.93 3.14 -16.20
CA GLN A 146 9.18 2.04 -17.12
C GLN A 146 10.26 1.12 -16.55
N ILE A 147 9.97 -0.17 -16.44
CA ILE A 147 10.93 -1.17 -15.97
C ILE A 147 11.54 -1.88 -17.16
N LEU A 148 12.87 -1.90 -17.24
CA LEU A 148 13.62 -2.46 -18.35
C LEU A 148 14.57 -3.58 -17.88
N ASP A 149 14.97 -4.44 -18.82
CA ASP A 149 16.14 -5.29 -18.62
C ASP A 149 17.43 -4.45 -18.45
N ASP A 150 18.43 -5.03 -17.79
CA ASP A 150 19.69 -4.36 -17.45
C ASP A 150 20.45 -3.93 -18.73
N LYS A 151 20.28 -4.64 -19.85
CA LYS A 151 20.92 -4.35 -21.14
C LYS A 151 20.34 -3.11 -21.80
N CYS A 152 19.06 -2.84 -21.61
CA CYS A 152 18.37 -1.65 -22.11
C CYS A 152 18.69 -0.40 -21.28
N LEU A 153 19.30 -0.55 -20.10
CA LEU A 153 19.73 0.55 -19.24
C LEU A 153 21.16 1.00 -19.52
N SER A 154 21.97 0.21 -20.22
CA SER A 154 23.32 0.61 -20.60
C SER A 154 23.31 1.55 -21.80
N PHE A 155 23.68 2.82 -21.58
CA PHE A 155 23.94 3.77 -22.66
C PHE A 155 25.46 3.76 -22.94
N TYR A 156 25.88 3.33 -24.13
CA TYR A 156 27.29 3.33 -24.55
C TYR A 156 28.23 2.65 -23.52
N ASP A 157 28.00 1.38 -23.18
CA ASP A 157 28.77 0.57 -22.20
C ASP A 157 28.79 1.09 -20.75
N LYS A 158 27.97 2.10 -20.42
CA LYS A 158 27.91 2.65 -19.05
C LYS A 158 26.79 2.00 -18.25
N LYS A 159 27.12 1.45 -17.07
CA LYS A 159 26.16 0.95 -16.08
C LYS A 159 25.33 2.11 -15.53
N ASN A 160 24.15 2.37 -16.12
CA ASN A 160 23.17 3.28 -15.54
C ASN A 160 22.10 2.45 -14.81
N ILE A 161 21.63 2.97 -13.68
CA ILE A 161 20.58 2.32 -12.89
C ILE A 161 19.22 2.90 -13.21
N ALA A 162 19.15 4.21 -13.44
CA ALA A 162 17.96 4.86 -13.94
C ALA A 162 18.35 6.03 -14.84
N PHE A 163 17.47 6.37 -15.78
CA PHE A 163 17.57 7.57 -16.61
C PHE A 163 16.18 8.11 -16.93
N ILE A 164 16.12 9.38 -17.36
CA ILE A 164 14.88 10.07 -17.69
C ILE A 164 14.85 10.37 -19.19
N LYS A 165 13.76 9.98 -19.86
CA LYS A 165 13.38 10.40 -21.21
C LYS A 165 12.32 11.48 -21.11
N ARG A 166 12.47 12.54 -21.90
CA ARG A 166 11.49 13.61 -22.02
C ARG A 166 10.71 13.44 -23.31
N GLU A 167 9.41 13.23 -23.19
CA GLU A 167 8.47 12.99 -24.29
C GLU A 167 7.55 14.20 -24.45
N LEU A 168 7.32 14.61 -25.70
CA LEU A 168 6.36 15.68 -26.01
C LEU A 168 4.98 15.03 -26.14
N THR A 169 4.00 15.45 -25.33
CA THR A 169 2.62 14.97 -25.47
C THR A 169 1.88 15.82 -26.49
N THR A 170 1.22 15.17 -27.46
CA THR A 170 0.52 15.84 -28.58
C THR A 170 -0.97 16.11 -28.29
N ASN A 171 -1.48 15.72 -27.12
CA ASN A 171 -2.92 15.62 -26.87
C ASN A 171 -3.62 16.86 -26.30
N PHE A 172 -2.93 18.00 -26.12
CA PHE A 172 -3.58 19.24 -25.68
C PHE A 172 -3.04 20.47 -26.44
N LYS A 173 -3.86 21.53 -26.51
CA LYS A 173 -3.59 22.82 -27.18
C LYS A 173 -2.32 23.57 -26.67
N SER A 174 -1.54 22.97 -25.77
CA SER A 174 -0.27 23.49 -25.25
C SER A 174 0.77 22.36 -25.11
N LYS A 175 2.04 22.66 -25.43
CA LYS A 175 3.17 21.70 -25.34
C LYS A 175 3.37 21.25 -23.88
N HIS A 176 2.85 20.07 -23.56
CA HIS A 176 3.11 19.39 -22.30
C HIS A 176 4.23 18.36 -22.48
N TYR A 177 5.02 18.18 -21.42
CA TYR A 177 6.12 17.21 -21.41
C TYR A 177 5.80 16.13 -20.40
N ARG A 178 5.86 14.89 -20.87
CA ARG A 178 5.80 13.67 -20.07
C ARG A 178 7.22 13.19 -19.81
N TYR A 179 7.53 12.87 -18.56
CA TYR A 179 8.84 12.39 -18.17
C TYR A 179 8.77 10.89 -17.91
N ARG A 180 9.42 10.10 -18.76
CA ARG A 180 9.51 8.65 -18.60
C ARG A 180 10.78 8.29 -17.86
N ILE A 181 10.65 7.63 -16.72
CA ILE A 181 11.75 7.23 -15.85
C ILE A 181 11.96 5.74 -16.03
N CYS A 182 13.13 5.36 -16.51
CA CYS A 182 13.48 3.97 -16.76
C CYS A 182 14.29 3.41 -15.57
N ILE A 183 13.87 2.27 -15.02
CA ILE A 183 14.50 1.61 -13.86
C ILE A 183 14.74 0.10 -14.14
N PRO A 184 15.58 -0.60 -13.35
CA PRO A 184 15.85 -2.02 -13.57
C PRO A 184 14.84 -2.92 -12.86
N GLN A 185 14.69 -4.15 -13.36
CA GLN A 185 13.76 -5.16 -12.82
C GLN A 185 14.02 -5.48 -11.34
N TRP A 186 15.29 -5.64 -10.95
CA TRP A 186 15.64 -6.05 -9.59
C TRP A 186 15.20 -5.04 -8.53
N LEU A 187 15.01 -3.77 -8.90
CA LEU A 187 14.59 -2.73 -7.96
C LEU A 187 13.15 -2.90 -7.47
N VAL A 188 12.31 -3.52 -8.30
CA VAL A 188 10.89 -3.80 -8.01
C VAL A 188 10.65 -5.30 -7.89
N MET A 189 11.68 -6.07 -7.55
CA MET A 189 11.59 -7.52 -7.49
C MET A 189 10.62 -7.98 -6.39
N ASN A 190 9.76 -8.94 -6.73
CA ASN A 190 8.96 -9.68 -5.77
C ASN A 190 9.86 -10.48 -4.84
N THR A 191 9.64 -10.33 -3.55
CA THR A 191 10.43 -10.93 -2.47
C THR A 191 9.54 -11.71 -1.50
N ASP A 192 8.41 -12.25 -1.98
CA ASP A 192 7.64 -13.22 -1.20
C ASP A 192 8.57 -14.40 -0.86
N ILE A 193 8.74 -14.63 0.44
CA ILE A 193 9.65 -15.63 0.96
C ILE A 193 9.25 -17.03 0.48
N ASN A 194 7.96 -17.28 0.30
CA ASN A 194 7.44 -18.59 -0.13
C ASN A 194 7.95 -18.99 -1.52
N ASP A 195 8.09 -18.02 -2.42
CA ASP A 195 8.60 -18.24 -3.78
C ASP A 195 10.03 -18.79 -3.74
N PHE A 196 10.88 -18.28 -2.84
CA PHE A 196 12.28 -18.69 -2.72
C PHE A 196 12.47 -19.95 -1.88
N LEU A 197 11.62 -20.18 -0.87
CA LEU A 197 11.69 -21.38 -0.04
C LEU A 197 11.41 -22.65 -0.84
N SER A 198 10.48 -22.60 -1.80
CA SER A 198 10.23 -23.71 -2.73
C SER A 198 11.47 -24.06 -3.59
N SER A 199 12.43 -23.14 -3.68
CA SER A 199 13.64 -23.24 -4.49
C SER A 199 14.92 -23.32 -3.65
N SER A 200 14.83 -23.65 -2.35
CA SER A 200 15.98 -23.70 -1.42
C SER A 200 17.13 -24.56 -1.93
N ASP A 201 16.81 -25.72 -2.52
CA ASP A 201 17.79 -26.67 -3.05
C ASP A 201 18.55 -26.09 -4.25
N LYS A 202 17.89 -25.25 -5.07
CA LYS A 202 18.53 -24.56 -6.20
C LYS A 202 19.43 -23.41 -5.75
N LEU A 203 19.10 -22.79 -4.62
CA LEU A 203 19.83 -21.64 -4.08
C LEU A 203 21.02 -22.04 -3.19
N ASN A 204 21.14 -23.31 -2.80
CA ASN A 204 22.12 -23.80 -1.82
C ASN A 204 22.08 -22.97 -0.52
N MET A 205 20.87 -22.67 -0.03
CA MET A 205 20.63 -21.91 1.20
C MET A 205 19.61 -22.63 2.07
N THR A 206 19.81 -22.58 3.39
CA THR A 206 18.80 -23.03 4.36
C THR A 206 17.65 -22.01 4.46
N GLY A 207 16.47 -22.45 4.91
CA GLY A 207 15.32 -21.56 5.12
C GLY A 207 15.65 -20.27 5.92
N PRO A 208 16.33 -20.36 7.08
CA PRO A 208 16.75 -19.18 7.84
C PRO A 208 17.73 -18.26 7.09
N GLU A 209 18.64 -18.82 6.28
CA GLU A 209 19.54 -18.02 5.45
C GLU A 209 18.79 -17.28 4.33
N ILE A 210 17.76 -17.91 3.73
CA ILE A 210 16.88 -17.29 2.74
C ILE A 210 16.15 -16.11 3.36
N VAL A 211 15.50 -16.30 4.52
CA VAL A 211 14.78 -15.24 5.24
C VAL A 211 15.70 -14.05 5.56
N ASN A 212 16.87 -14.32 6.13
CA ASN A 212 17.85 -13.27 6.45
C ASN A 212 18.33 -12.54 5.18
N THR A 213 18.55 -13.27 4.09
CA THR A 213 18.99 -12.69 2.81
C THR A 213 17.88 -11.83 2.19
N ILE A 214 16.62 -12.27 2.24
CA ILE A 214 15.47 -11.53 1.74
C ILE A 214 15.24 -10.25 2.56
N ASN A 215 15.30 -10.33 3.89
CA ASN A 215 15.19 -9.14 4.75
C ASN A 215 16.30 -8.13 4.48
N TYR A 216 17.53 -8.63 4.30
CA TYR A 216 18.64 -7.76 3.94
C TYR A 216 18.45 -7.15 2.54
N LEU A 217 17.96 -7.93 1.58
CA LEU A 217 17.63 -7.44 0.25
C LEU A 217 16.54 -6.36 0.30
N ASN A 218 15.43 -6.58 1.01
CA ASN A 218 14.34 -5.60 1.10
C ASN A 218 14.80 -4.25 1.64
N LYS A 219 15.64 -4.24 2.68
CA LYS A 219 16.29 -3.01 3.17
C LYS A 219 17.13 -2.32 2.10
N LEU A 220 17.92 -3.09 1.36
CA LEU A 220 18.75 -2.56 0.27
C LEU A 220 17.92 -2.04 -0.92
N LEU A 221 16.79 -2.69 -1.24
CA LEU A 221 15.87 -2.26 -2.29
C LEU A 221 15.20 -0.92 -1.94
N VAL A 222 14.71 -0.77 -0.71
CA VAL A 222 14.15 0.50 -0.23
C VAL A 222 15.21 1.60 -0.28
N ASP A 223 16.42 1.34 0.25
CA ASP A 223 17.53 2.29 0.21
C ASP A 223 17.95 2.66 -1.23
N ALA A 224 17.96 1.70 -2.15
CA ALA A 224 18.28 1.95 -3.56
C ALA A 224 17.17 2.75 -4.25
N ALA A 225 15.90 2.47 -3.93
CA ALA A 225 14.75 3.21 -4.45
C ALA A 225 14.78 4.68 -4.00
N ASP A 226 15.04 4.94 -2.72
CA ASP A 226 15.20 6.30 -2.20
C ASP A 226 16.33 7.06 -2.87
N GLU A 227 17.48 6.42 -3.03
CA GLU A 227 18.65 7.01 -3.67
C GLU A 227 18.37 7.38 -5.15
N ILE A 228 17.52 6.60 -5.83
CA ILE A 228 17.07 6.91 -7.19
C ILE A 228 16.04 8.04 -7.16
N THR A 229 15.01 7.94 -6.32
CA THR A 229 13.92 8.92 -6.22
C THR A 229 14.46 10.30 -5.83
N GLU A 230 15.30 10.40 -4.80
CA GLU A 230 15.91 11.66 -4.35
C GLU A 230 16.69 12.35 -5.49
N ARG A 231 17.41 11.57 -6.30
CA ARG A 231 18.15 12.08 -7.46
C ARG A 231 17.22 12.55 -8.57
N GLU A 232 16.28 11.69 -8.97
CA GLU A 232 15.44 11.93 -10.14
C GLU A 232 14.38 13.02 -9.89
N VAL A 233 13.84 13.15 -8.67
CA VAL A 233 12.92 14.25 -8.29
C VAL A 233 13.57 15.62 -8.50
N LEU A 234 14.83 15.78 -8.11
CA LEU A 234 15.54 17.05 -8.32
C LEU A 234 15.73 17.37 -9.80
N PHE A 235 15.97 16.34 -10.63
CA PHE A 235 16.05 16.52 -12.07
C PHE A 235 14.69 16.89 -12.68
N LEU A 236 13.61 16.24 -12.25
CA LEU A 236 12.24 16.57 -12.69
C LEU A 236 11.87 18.03 -12.39
N LYS A 237 12.33 18.54 -11.23
CA LYS A 237 12.16 19.94 -10.84
C LYS A 237 12.95 20.90 -11.74
N TYR A 238 14.15 20.49 -12.17
CA TYR A 238 15.05 21.29 -13.00
C TYR A 238 15.59 20.51 -14.22
N PRO A 239 14.78 20.29 -15.28
CA PRO A 239 15.11 19.37 -16.37
C PRO A 239 16.04 20.01 -17.41
N ARG A 240 17.29 20.28 -17.02
CA ARG A 240 18.35 20.80 -17.89
C ARG A 240 19.58 19.87 -17.83
N PRO A 241 20.33 19.66 -18.92
CA PRO A 241 21.48 18.73 -18.93
C PRO A 241 22.52 19.00 -17.83
N PHE A 242 22.78 20.28 -17.55
CA PHE A 242 23.71 20.71 -16.50
C PHE A 242 23.14 20.57 -15.07
N SER A 243 21.85 20.32 -14.90
CA SER A 243 21.25 20.12 -13.58
C SER A 243 21.81 18.89 -12.88
N TYR A 244 22.21 17.84 -13.62
CA TYR A 244 22.88 16.69 -13.03
C TYR A 244 24.13 17.11 -12.25
N PHE A 245 24.95 18.01 -12.79
CA PHE A 245 26.12 18.54 -12.09
C PHE A 245 25.73 19.20 -10.76
N PHE A 246 24.72 20.07 -10.77
CA PHE A 246 24.25 20.75 -9.55
C PHE A 246 23.62 19.79 -8.54
N ILE A 247 22.90 18.76 -8.98
CA ILE A 247 22.34 17.71 -8.11
C ILE A 247 23.48 16.98 -7.39
N TYR A 248 24.53 16.63 -8.14
CA TYR A 248 25.69 15.94 -7.62
C TYR A 248 26.54 16.80 -6.68
N ILE A 249 26.75 18.08 -7.00
CA ILE A 249 27.39 19.04 -6.10
C ILE A 249 26.55 19.23 -4.84
N ASN A 250 25.22 19.36 -4.96
CA ASN A 250 24.35 19.51 -3.80
C ASN A 250 24.44 18.30 -2.86
N LYS A 251 24.51 17.08 -3.43
CA LYS A 251 24.71 15.85 -2.65
C LYS A 251 26.07 15.80 -1.96
N SER A 252 27.12 16.37 -2.58
CA SER A 252 28.45 16.39 -2.00
C SER A 252 28.65 17.46 -0.93
N LEU A 253 27.74 18.42 -0.77
CA LEU A 253 27.93 19.58 0.11
C LEU A 253 28.23 19.15 1.55
N PRO A 254 29.31 19.67 2.18
CA PRO A 254 29.63 19.36 3.57
C PRO A 254 28.47 19.71 4.48
N ILE A 255 27.81 20.85 4.24
CA ILE A 255 26.67 21.24 5.07
C ILE A 255 25.56 20.20 5.00
N ARG A 256 25.30 19.55 3.87
CA ARG A 256 24.28 18.51 3.77
C ARG A 256 24.71 17.22 4.47
N LEU A 257 26.00 16.86 4.37
CA LEU A 257 26.55 15.64 4.98
C LEU A 257 26.68 15.78 6.51
N VAL A 258 27.28 16.88 6.95
CA VAL A 258 27.38 17.28 8.36
C VAL A 258 25.98 17.53 8.92
N TYR A 259 25.09 18.21 8.19
CA TYR A 259 23.70 18.35 8.64
C TYR A 259 23.05 16.99 8.68
N LYS A 260 23.15 16.07 7.72
CA LYS A 260 22.54 14.72 7.86
C LYS A 260 23.00 14.00 9.14
N GLU A 261 24.32 14.02 9.44
CA GLU A 261 24.87 13.38 10.64
C GLU A 261 24.55 14.14 11.95
N LEU A 262 24.62 15.48 11.94
CA LEU A 262 24.31 16.33 13.11
C LEU A 262 22.80 16.49 13.31
N TYR A 263 22.01 16.59 12.26
CA TYR A 263 20.55 16.63 12.25
C TYR A 263 20.03 15.40 12.98
N GLN A 264 20.46 14.19 12.57
CA GLN A 264 20.07 12.95 13.26
C GLN A 264 20.44 12.93 14.75
N LYS A 265 21.55 13.57 15.15
CA LYS A 265 22.02 13.60 16.55
C LYS A 265 21.48 14.75 17.41
N PHE A 266 21.23 15.92 16.82
CA PHE A 266 21.00 17.17 17.55
C PHE A 266 19.62 17.81 17.31
N VAL A 267 18.87 17.40 16.28
CA VAL A 267 17.51 17.92 16.01
C VAL A 267 16.51 17.61 17.10
N LYS A 268 16.75 16.52 17.83
CA LYS A 268 15.97 16.14 19.01
C LYS A 268 15.92 17.27 20.05
N TYR A 269 16.78 18.29 19.97
CA TYR A 269 16.80 19.45 20.86
C TYR A 269 16.14 20.73 20.29
N PHE A 270 15.79 20.79 18.99
CA PHE A 270 15.20 21.99 18.38
C PHE A 270 13.70 21.84 18.12
N PRO A 271 12.83 22.65 18.74
CA PRO A 271 11.36 22.52 18.60
C PRO A 271 10.86 22.59 17.15
N ALA A 272 11.36 23.53 16.35
CA ALA A 272 10.94 23.70 14.95
C ALA A 272 11.22 22.46 14.10
N ALA A 273 12.34 21.79 14.35
CA ALA A 273 12.72 20.60 13.61
C ALA A 273 11.91 19.36 14.03
N ARG A 274 11.45 19.29 15.29
CA ARG A 274 10.48 18.26 15.74
C ARG A 274 9.14 18.39 15.01
N TYR A 275 8.61 19.61 14.89
CA TYR A 275 7.37 19.86 14.13
C TYR A 275 7.54 19.49 12.65
N SER A 276 8.68 19.84 12.05
CA SER A 276 8.98 19.46 10.66
C SER A 276 9.09 17.94 10.47
N LEU A 277 9.65 17.22 11.44
CA LEU A 277 9.72 15.75 11.41
C LEU A 277 8.30 15.14 11.43
N LEU A 278 7.47 15.55 12.39
CA LEU A 278 6.10 15.05 12.51
C LEU A 278 5.23 15.43 11.30
N ASP A 279 5.36 16.64 10.75
CA ASP A 279 4.66 17.04 9.54
C ASP A 279 5.10 16.19 8.34
N ASN A 280 6.40 15.92 8.20
CA ASN A 280 6.91 15.05 7.14
C ASN A 280 6.38 13.62 7.27
N VAL A 281 6.37 13.05 8.48
CA VAL A 281 5.80 11.71 8.72
C VAL A 281 4.30 11.70 8.50
N ASN A 282 3.56 12.70 8.95
CA ASN A 282 2.11 12.78 8.71
C ASN A 282 1.79 12.80 7.20
N ARG A 283 2.62 13.48 6.40
CA ARG A 283 2.49 13.52 4.93
C ARG A 283 3.00 12.29 4.22
N ASN A 284 3.77 11.43 4.87
CA ASN A 284 4.43 10.30 4.21
C ASN A 284 4.33 9.00 5.01
N LEU A 285 3.32 8.87 5.88
CA LEU A 285 3.23 7.80 6.86
C LEU A 285 3.44 6.42 6.22
N ALA A 286 2.74 6.14 5.12
CA ALA A 286 2.86 4.87 4.40
C ALA A 286 4.19 4.62 3.63
N TYR A 287 5.08 5.61 3.57
CA TYR A 287 6.31 5.65 2.77
C TYR A 287 7.59 5.86 3.59
N ILE A 288 7.44 6.32 4.83
CA ILE A 288 8.57 6.69 5.65
C ILE A 288 9.31 5.42 6.12
N LYS A 289 10.62 5.53 6.34
CA LYS A 289 11.38 4.41 6.90
C LYS A 289 10.92 4.05 8.29
N ASN A 290 11.02 2.78 8.66
CA ASN A 290 10.68 2.34 10.02
C ASN A 290 11.52 3.08 11.07
N THR A 291 12.78 3.41 10.77
CA THR A 291 13.64 4.19 11.68
C THR A 291 13.12 5.60 11.94
N ASP A 292 12.65 6.28 10.90
CA ASP A 292 12.14 7.65 10.98
C ASP A 292 10.76 7.69 11.64
N LEU A 293 9.94 6.65 11.41
CA LEU A 293 8.67 6.46 12.09
C LEU A 293 8.87 6.18 13.59
N ILE A 294 9.82 5.32 13.95
CA ILE A 294 10.18 5.07 15.36
C ILE A 294 10.63 6.37 16.02
N ASP A 295 11.52 7.14 15.40
CA ASP A 295 11.96 8.43 15.96
C ASP A 295 10.77 9.40 16.15
N SER A 296 9.81 9.40 15.21
CA SER A 296 8.60 10.23 15.27
C SER A 296 7.62 9.78 16.35
N ILE A 297 7.44 8.47 16.56
CA ILE A 297 6.68 7.89 17.68
C ILE A 297 7.28 8.35 19.01
N ILE A 298 8.61 8.30 19.14
CA ILE A 298 9.29 8.75 20.37
C ILE A 298 9.09 10.24 20.62
N GLU A 299 9.17 11.08 19.58
CA GLU A 299 8.91 12.52 19.74
C GLU A 299 7.43 12.80 20.07
N LEU A 300 6.50 12.09 19.45
CA LEU A 300 5.07 12.22 19.75
C LEU A 300 4.75 11.76 21.18
N ALA A 301 5.35 10.66 21.64
CA ALA A 301 5.23 10.16 23.01
C ALA A 301 5.69 11.20 24.05
N LYS A 302 6.80 11.91 23.78
CA LYS A 302 7.27 13.02 24.62
C LYS A 302 6.28 14.19 24.61
N LEU A 303 5.71 14.54 23.45
CA LEU A 303 4.70 15.60 23.35
C LEU A 303 3.41 15.27 24.12
N ARG A 304 3.07 13.97 24.24
CA ARG A 304 1.98 13.47 25.10
C ARG A 304 2.34 13.40 26.59
N GLY A 305 3.55 13.82 26.98
CA GLY A 305 3.96 13.90 28.37
C GLY A 305 4.46 12.59 28.98
N ILE A 306 4.75 11.57 28.16
CA ILE A 306 5.30 10.30 28.66
C ILE A 306 6.67 10.57 29.29
N ARG A 307 6.87 10.05 30.50
CA ARG A 307 8.08 10.28 31.32
C ARG A 307 9.33 9.74 30.63
N SER A 308 10.47 10.42 30.81
CA SER A 308 11.74 10.04 30.17
C SER A 308 12.17 8.59 30.42
N ALA A 309 12.01 8.08 31.64
CA ALA A 309 12.31 6.68 31.95
C ALA A 309 11.43 5.70 31.15
N ASN A 310 10.18 6.05 30.89
CA ASN A 310 9.25 5.21 30.13
C ASN A 310 9.53 5.33 28.62
N ILE A 311 9.94 6.50 28.14
CA ILE A 311 10.46 6.69 26.78
C ILE A 311 11.67 5.79 26.52
N GLU A 312 12.58 5.63 27.48
CA GLU A 312 13.71 4.70 27.36
C GLU A 312 13.24 3.25 27.21
N LYS A 313 12.26 2.82 28.01
CA LYS A 313 11.66 1.48 27.88
C LYS A 313 10.98 1.29 26.52
N ILE A 314 10.23 2.28 26.03
CA ILE A 314 9.62 2.24 24.69
C ILE A 314 10.68 2.11 23.59
N LYS A 315 11.82 2.81 23.68
CA LYS A 315 12.94 2.64 22.74
C LYS A 315 13.53 1.23 22.77
N MET A 316 13.64 0.64 23.96
CA MET A 316 14.11 -0.73 24.10
C MET A 316 13.11 -1.73 23.52
N LEU A 317 11.82 -1.56 23.79
CA LEU A 317 10.74 -2.39 23.25
C LEU A 317 10.66 -2.31 21.73
N THR A 318 10.65 -1.11 21.15
CA THR A 318 10.67 -0.91 19.69
C THR A 318 11.91 -1.54 19.04
N THR A 319 13.08 -1.46 19.68
CA THR A 319 14.30 -2.14 19.20
C THR A 319 14.15 -3.66 19.25
N PHE A 320 13.60 -4.19 20.35
CA PHE A 320 13.32 -5.63 20.51
C PHE A 320 12.35 -6.13 19.43
N ILE A 321 11.18 -5.51 19.30
CA ILE A 321 10.16 -5.86 18.31
C ILE A 321 10.73 -5.76 16.89
N LYS A 322 11.48 -4.70 16.58
CA LYS A 322 12.13 -4.57 15.27
C LYS A 322 13.02 -5.77 14.95
N ASN A 323 13.81 -6.25 15.91
CA ASN A 323 14.67 -7.41 15.70
C ASN A 323 13.86 -8.69 15.49
N GLU A 324 12.74 -8.86 16.21
CA GLU A 324 11.86 -10.01 16.06
C GLU A 324 11.16 -10.04 14.68
N TYR A 325 10.66 -8.91 14.19
CA TYR A 325 10.11 -8.80 12.83
C TYR A 325 11.20 -8.99 11.76
N ASP A 326 12.38 -8.40 11.96
CA ASP A 326 13.55 -8.58 11.08
C ASP A 326 14.03 -10.04 11.04
N ALA A 327 13.85 -10.82 12.10
CA ALA A 327 14.21 -12.25 12.12
C ALA A 327 13.23 -13.11 11.31
N GLN A 328 11.99 -12.64 11.10
CA GLN A 328 10.92 -13.40 10.47
C GLN A 328 10.72 -13.14 8.98
N GLY A 329 11.22 -12.03 8.42
CA GLY A 329 10.83 -11.65 7.05
C GLY A 329 10.02 -10.37 6.95
N LEU A 330 9.67 -9.80 8.10
CA LEU A 330 8.59 -8.83 8.25
C LEU A 330 9.11 -7.44 8.62
N GLY A 331 10.39 -7.20 8.33
CA GLY A 331 11.05 -5.92 8.56
C GLY A 331 10.74 -4.87 7.47
N GLU A 332 11.64 -3.91 7.36
CA GLU A 332 11.57 -2.83 6.35
C GLU A 332 11.43 -3.38 4.92
N GLY A 333 10.43 -2.90 4.17
CA GLY A 333 10.23 -3.25 2.77
C GLY A 333 9.67 -4.66 2.54
N SER A 334 9.16 -5.32 3.59
CA SER A 334 8.45 -6.61 3.46
C SER A 334 7.21 -6.48 2.56
N HIS A 335 6.91 -7.56 1.84
CA HIS A 335 5.74 -7.65 0.97
C HIS A 335 4.43 -7.82 1.76
N HIS A 336 4.46 -8.44 2.94
CA HIS A 336 3.27 -8.75 3.74
C HIS A 336 2.62 -7.50 4.37
N PHE A 337 1.33 -7.58 4.68
CA PHE A 337 0.58 -6.47 5.26
C PHE A 337 0.92 -6.31 6.75
N HIS A 338 0.79 -7.38 7.54
CA HIS A 338 1.11 -7.34 8.98
C HIS A 338 2.62 -7.45 9.19
N ASN A 339 3.32 -6.37 8.85
CA ASN A 339 4.75 -6.20 9.03
C ASN A 339 5.06 -5.15 10.12
N LEU A 340 6.34 -4.93 10.44
CA LEU A 340 6.73 -3.96 11.47
C LEU A 340 6.18 -2.56 11.21
N HIS A 341 6.14 -2.14 9.94
CA HIS A 341 5.66 -0.82 9.57
C HIS A 341 4.19 -0.63 9.94
N HIS A 342 3.35 -1.67 9.76
CA HIS A 342 1.94 -1.62 10.17
C HIS A 342 1.78 -1.44 11.69
N SER A 343 2.51 -2.21 12.51
CA SER A 343 2.49 -2.04 13.97
C SER A 343 2.96 -0.65 14.43
N LEU A 344 3.93 -0.06 13.72
CA LEU A 344 4.39 1.30 13.96
C LEU A 344 3.33 2.35 13.52
N ASP A 345 2.67 2.12 12.39
CA ASP A 345 1.58 2.94 11.86
C ASP A 345 0.41 3.01 12.87
N VAL A 346 -0.02 1.86 13.41
CA VAL A 346 -1.08 1.77 14.43
C VAL A 346 -0.67 2.46 15.73
N ALA A 347 0.54 2.20 16.21
CA ALA A 347 1.12 2.88 17.38
C ALA A 347 1.17 4.42 17.20
N TYR A 348 1.50 4.90 16.00
CA TYR A 348 1.59 6.32 15.70
C TYR A 348 0.21 6.99 15.59
N ILE A 349 -0.71 6.39 14.83
CA ILE A 349 -2.06 6.93 14.64
C ILE A 349 -2.87 6.89 15.93
N SER A 350 -2.76 5.85 16.74
CA SER A 350 -3.51 5.74 18.01
C SER A 350 -3.23 6.90 18.97
N MET A 351 -1.97 7.37 19.04
CA MET A 351 -1.62 8.57 19.81
C MET A 351 -2.19 9.87 19.25
N TYR A 352 -2.42 9.96 17.93
CA TYR A 352 -3.18 11.07 17.37
C TYR A 352 -4.66 10.90 17.60
N MET A 353 -5.16 9.66 17.54
CA MET A 353 -6.57 9.25 17.59
C MET A 353 -7.16 9.46 18.99
N LEU A 354 -6.40 9.26 20.07
CA LEU A 354 -6.82 9.57 21.43
C LEU A 354 -6.76 11.10 21.69
N PRO A 355 -7.89 11.77 22.00
CA PRO A 355 -7.87 13.17 22.43
C PRO A 355 -7.53 13.26 23.93
N VAL A 356 -7.20 14.46 24.41
CA VAL A 356 -7.01 14.73 25.85
C VAL A 356 -8.31 14.50 26.62
N GLU A 357 -9.46 14.79 26.01
CA GLU A 357 -10.78 14.59 26.60
C GLU A 357 -11.81 14.17 25.55
N ILE A 358 -12.65 13.19 25.89
CA ILE A 358 -13.85 12.83 25.12
C ILE A 358 -14.85 12.11 26.04
N TYR A 359 -16.15 12.33 25.83
CA TYR A 359 -17.23 11.75 26.65
C TYR A 359 -17.02 11.96 28.16
N ASN A 360 -16.54 13.15 28.56
CA ASN A 360 -16.23 13.52 29.94
C ASN A 360 -15.13 12.67 30.60
N HIS A 361 -14.39 11.87 29.82
CA HIS A 361 -13.19 11.17 30.27
C HIS A 361 -11.95 11.95 29.86
N GLN A 362 -11.10 12.25 30.83
CA GLN A 362 -9.77 12.82 30.59
C GLN A 362 -8.70 11.73 30.52
N PHE A 363 -7.79 11.89 29.57
CA PHE A 363 -6.69 10.98 29.30
C PHE A 363 -5.35 11.63 29.65
N ASP A 364 -4.54 10.89 30.41
CA ASP A 364 -3.24 11.31 30.90
C ASP A 364 -2.11 10.57 30.14
N TRP A 365 -0.86 10.91 30.47
CA TRP A 365 0.32 10.32 29.84
C TRP A 365 0.42 8.80 30.02
N GLU A 366 -0.19 8.21 31.06
CA GLU A 366 -0.18 6.76 31.27
C GLU A 366 -1.07 6.06 30.27
N ASP A 367 -2.21 6.65 29.91
CA ASP A 367 -3.11 6.08 28.93
C ASP A 367 -2.48 6.09 27.52
N TYR A 368 -1.73 7.15 27.18
CA TYR A 368 -0.95 7.19 25.94
C TYR A 368 0.17 6.14 25.93
N GLU A 369 0.84 5.91 27.07
CA GLU A 369 1.86 4.84 27.17
C GLU A 369 1.24 3.46 26.97
N ILE A 370 0.10 3.17 27.61
CA ILE A 370 -0.61 1.90 27.49
C ILE A 370 -1.06 1.66 26.04
N LEU A 371 -1.66 2.69 25.42
CA LEU A 371 -2.11 2.64 24.03
C LEU A 371 -0.94 2.38 23.07
N LEU A 372 0.20 3.04 23.30
CA LEU A 372 1.41 2.88 22.51
C LEU A 372 2.00 1.47 22.65
N VAL A 373 2.11 0.94 23.87
CA VAL A 373 2.62 -0.42 24.09
C VAL A 373 1.69 -1.47 23.47
N ALA A 374 0.37 -1.29 23.60
CA ALA A 374 -0.62 -2.16 22.97
C ALA A 374 -0.52 -2.10 21.43
N GLY A 375 -0.45 -0.90 20.84
CA GLY A 375 -0.30 -0.74 19.38
C GLY A 375 0.99 -1.34 18.83
N LEU A 376 2.10 -1.28 19.56
CA LEU A 376 3.34 -1.94 19.14
C LEU A 376 3.27 -3.47 19.19
N LEU A 377 2.44 -4.04 20.08
CA LEU A 377 2.38 -5.48 20.34
C LEU A 377 1.14 -6.18 19.78
N HIS A 378 0.15 -5.46 19.25
CA HIS A 378 -1.15 -6.05 18.86
C HIS A 378 -1.03 -7.17 17.81
N ASP A 379 -0.06 -7.05 16.91
CA ASP A 379 0.30 -8.05 15.89
C ASP A 379 1.60 -8.80 16.20
N TYR A 380 2.17 -8.62 17.40
CA TYR A 380 3.43 -9.27 17.72
C TYR A 380 3.24 -10.77 17.83
N ASP A 381 3.82 -11.46 16.86
CA ASP A 381 3.74 -12.90 16.78
C ASP A 381 5.04 -13.48 16.21
N PRO A 382 5.96 -13.95 17.06
CA PRO A 382 7.22 -14.55 16.64
C PRO A 382 7.03 -15.91 15.95
N LEU A 383 5.80 -16.44 15.94
CA LEU A 383 5.46 -17.71 15.34
C LEU A 383 4.61 -17.56 14.07
N GLN A 384 4.45 -16.33 13.55
CA GLN A 384 3.67 -16.07 12.34
C GLN A 384 4.22 -16.88 11.16
N TYR A 385 5.55 -17.07 11.11
CA TYR A 385 6.24 -17.88 10.12
C TYR A 385 7.25 -18.84 10.77
N VAL A 386 6.79 -19.82 11.57
CA VAL A 386 7.68 -20.88 12.08
C VAL A 386 8.01 -21.87 10.98
N TYR A 387 9.28 -21.92 10.61
CA TYR A 387 9.82 -22.92 9.71
C TYR A 387 10.20 -24.19 10.48
N ASN A 388 9.55 -25.31 10.15
CA ASN A 388 9.94 -26.60 10.71
C ASN A 388 11.27 -27.05 10.07
N ARG A 389 12.33 -27.21 10.88
CA ARG A 389 13.72 -27.33 10.39
C ARG A 389 14.10 -28.71 9.85
N ASN A 390 13.29 -29.77 10.07
CA ASN A 390 13.79 -31.15 9.93
C ASN A 390 12.95 -32.14 9.13
N THR A 391 12.00 -31.73 8.29
CA THR A 391 11.30 -32.70 7.44
C THR A 391 11.35 -32.31 5.97
N SER A 392 11.99 -33.18 5.19
CA SER A 392 11.87 -33.33 3.73
C SER A 392 10.44 -33.67 3.26
N GLU A 393 9.44 -33.52 4.14
CA GLU A 393 8.03 -33.69 3.85
C GLU A 393 7.36 -32.33 3.86
N LYS A 394 6.69 -32.03 2.72
CA LYS A 394 5.78 -30.92 2.43
C LYS A 394 5.67 -29.89 3.56
N VAL A 395 6.23 -28.71 3.30
CA VAL A 395 5.96 -27.45 4.01
C VAL A 395 4.48 -27.42 4.44
N GLN A 396 4.19 -27.69 5.71
CA GLN A 396 2.83 -27.58 6.21
C GLN A 396 2.40 -26.12 6.03
N LYS A 397 1.25 -25.93 5.38
CA LYS A 397 0.69 -24.62 5.02
C LYS A 397 0.80 -23.68 6.22
N VAL A 398 1.65 -22.66 6.07
CA VAL A 398 1.83 -21.55 7.00
C VAL A 398 0.45 -20.99 7.34
N GLN A 399 0.09 -20.89 8.63
CA GLN A 399 -1.12 -20.17 9.00
C GLN A 399 -0.87 -18.69 8.78
N PHE A 400 -1.60 -18.08 7.85
CA PHE A 400 -1.33 -16.72 7.44
C PHE A 400 -1.79 -15.68 8.45
N GLY A 401 -0.95 -14.65 8.65
CA GLY A 401 -1.21 -13.48 9.49
C GLY A 401 -1.13 -13.71 10.99
N PRO A 402 -0.91 -12.65 11.79
CA PRO A 402 -0.95 -12.73 13.24
C PRO A 402 -2.37 -13.09 13.69
N LYS A 403 -2.47 -13.73 14.86
CA LYS A 403 -3.76 -13.94 15.52
C LYS A 403 -3.66 -13.45 16.95
N VAL A 404 -4.67 -12.72 17.39
CA VAL A 404 -4.69 -12.10 18.72
C VAL A 404 -4.51 -13.13 19.83
N ASP A 405 -5.12 -14.31 19.75
CA ASP A 405 -4.96 -15.38 20.73
C ASP A 405 -3.50 -15.87 20.83
N ARG A 406 -2.82 -15.99 19.69
CA ARG A 406 -1.41 -16.40 19.60
C ARG A 406 -0.49 -15.29 20.11
N THR A 407 -0.72 -14.05 19.72
CA THR A 407 -0.04 -12.86 20.24
C THR A 407 -0.13 -12.81 21.76
N ILE A 408 -1.33 -12.89 22.32
CA ILE A 408 -1.54 -12.90 23.78
C ILE A 408 -0.81 -14.06 24.44
N LYS A 409 -0.89 -15.27 23.88
CA LYS A 409 -0.19 -16.45 24.42
C LYS A 409 1.32 -16.23 24.49
N VAL A 410 1.92 -15.68 23.43
CA VAL A 410 3.35 -15.39 23.39
C VAL A 410 3.72 -14.30 24.37
N VAL A 411 3.00 -13.17 24.34
CA VAL A 411 3.28 -12.01 25.19
C VAL A 411 3.18 -12.36 26.67
N LYS A 412 2.20 -13.18 27.07
CA LYS A 412 2.07 -13.69 28.44
C LYS A 412 3.16 -14.69 28.79
N LYS A 413 3.48 -15.64 27.91
CA LYS A 413 4.56 -16.62 28.11
C LYS A 413 5.90 -15.91 28.32
N GLN A 414 6.17 -14.88 27.51
CA GLN A 414 7.37 -14.06 27.57
C GLN A 414 7.22 -12.87 28.53
N LYS A 415 6.16 -12.76 29.33
CA LYS A 415 5.88 -11.67 30.31
C LYS A 415 6.29 -10.26 29.85
N ILE A 416 6.20 -9.94 28.55
CA ILE A 416 6.78 -8.70 27.96
C ILE A 416 6.10 -7.46 28.54
N ILE A 417 4.77 -7.48 28.62
CA ILE A 417 3.96 -6.36 29.12
C ILE A 417 4.24 -6.14 30.62
N GLN A 418 4.26 -7.22 31.41
CA GLN A 418 4.53 -7.14 32.85
C GLN A 418 5.94 -6.58 33.10
N ALA A 419 6.94 -7.06 32.36
CA ALA A 419 8.30 -6.55 32.44
C ALA A 419 8.38 -5.06 32.09
N HIS A 420 7.68 -4.60 31.04
CA HIS A 420 7.67 -3.19 30.65
C HIS A 420 7.13 -2.29 31.77
N PHE A 421 6.02 -2.66 32.42
CA PHE A 421 5.40 -1.79 33.43
C PHE A 421 6.02 -1.90 34.83
N ASN A 422 6.59 -3.05 35.20
CA ASN A 422 7.07 -3.29 36.56
C ASN A 422 8.58 -3.06 36.74
N LEU A 423 9.38 -3.20 35.69
CA LEU A 423 10.84 -3.07 35.79
C LEU A 423 11.31 -1.62 35.59
N SER A 424 12.44 -1.29 36.23
CA SER A 424 13.21 -0.09 35.91
C SER A 424 13.81 -0.19 34.50
N PRO A 425 14.21 0.92 33.85
CA PRO A 425 14.80 0.89 32.51
C PRO A 425 16.01 -0.05 32.39
N LEU A 426 16.89 -0.09 33.41
CA LEU A 426 18.07 -0.94 33.41
C LEU A 426 17.72 -2.43 33.51
N GLU A 427 16.79 -2.79 34.41
CA GLU A 427 16.31 -4.16 34.57
C GLU A 427 15.58 -4.63 33.31
N TYR A 428 14.76 -3.77 32.72
CA TYR A 428 14.04 -4.06 31.48
C TYR A 428 14.99 -4.28 30.29
N GLN A 429 16.06 -3.50 30.19
CA GLN A 429 17.09 -3.72 29.17
C GLN A 429 17.75 -5.09 29.30
N ASN A 430 18.10 -5.49 30.52
CA ASN A 430 18.71 -6.79 30.79
C ASN A 430 17.72 -7.93 30.52
N TYR A 431 16.45 -7.72 30.86
CA TYR A 431 15.36 -8.64 30.57
C TYR A 431 15.20 -8.92 29.07
N LEU A 432 15.09 -7.87 28.24
CA LEU A 432 14.94 -8.03 26.80
C LEU A 432 16.16 -8.68 26.13
N LYS A 433 17.37 -8.43 26.64
CA LYS A 433 18.57 -9.15 26.18
C LYS A 433 18.42 -10.65 26.38
N LEU A 434 17.92 -11.09 27.54
CA LEU A 434 17.69 -12.51 27.84
C LEU A 434 16.62 -13.12 26.92
N CYS A 435 15.54 -12.40 26.63
CA CYS A 435 14.53 -12.83 25.66
C CYS A 435 15.14 -13.06 24.27
N ASN A 436 15.96 -12.13 23.78
CA ASN A 436 16.64 -12.25 22.48
C ASN A 436 17.59 -13.46 22.40
N PHE A 437 18.31 -13.79 23.48
CA PHE A 437 19.26 -14.91 23.48
C PHE A 437 18.58 -16.29 23.35
N ASN A 438 17.35 -16.43 23.85
CA ASN A 438 16.66 -17.72 23.89
C ASN A 438 15.83 -18.02 22.62
N ASN A 439 15.50 -17.02 21.81
CA ASN A 439 14.79 -17.23 20.52
C ASN A 439 15.65 -17.95 19.46
N PHE A 440 16.98 -18.08 19.64
CA PHE A 440 17.89 -18.73 18.68
C PHE A 440 18.27 -20.19 19.01
N LYS A 441 17.87 -20.75 20.16
CA LYS A 441 18.16 -22.14 20.53
C LYS A 441 16.88 -23.01 20.47
N ASP A 442 16.88 -23.92 19.50
CA ASP A 442 16.11 -25.17 19.45
C ASP A 442 14.57 -25.07 19.60
N ILE A 443 13.90 -24.74 18.51
CA ILE A 443 12.42 -24.84 18.35
C ILE A 443 11.91 -26.29 18.49
N GLU A 444 12.79 -27.31 18.46
CA GLU A 444 12.41 -28.73 18.55
C GLU A 444 12.26 -29.30 19.97
N LYS A 445 12.37 -28.47 21.00
CA LYS A 445 12.00 -28.84 22.38
C LYS A 445 10.90 -27.97 22.96
N ILE A 446 9.88 -27.63 22.15
CA ILE A 446 8.60 -27.16 22.71
C ILE A 446 7.77 -28.39 23.16
N ASN A 447 8.38 -29.18 24.05
CA ASN A 447 7.75 -30.11 24.97
C ASN A 447 8.63 -30.14 26.23
N SER A 448 8.75 -28.97 26.86
CA SER A 448 9.05 -28.86 28.29
C SER A 448 8.60 -27.48 28.74
N THR A 449 7.65 -27.49 29.67
CA THR A 449 7.14 -26.38 30.48
C THR A 449 8.19 -25.68 31.34
N ASP A 450 9.47 -26.02 31.19
CA ASP A 450 10.53 -25.59 32.09
C ASP A 450 11.55 -24.77 31.30
N ILE A 451 11.60 -23.45 31.55
CA ILE A 451 12.80 -22.57 31.48
C ILE A 451 12.45 -21.08 31.72
N TYR A 452 11.16 -20.66 31.70
CA TYR A 452 10.78 -19.26 31.99
C TYR A 452 10.04 -19.03 33.32
N ASP A 453 10.05 -20.01 34.22
CA ASP A 453 9.52 -19.85 35.57
C ASP A 453 10.68 -19.95 36.59
N SER A 454 11.08 -18.82 37.19
CA SER A 454 11.48 -18.75 38.62
C SER A 454 12.30 -17.52 39.06
N SER A 455 12.94 -16.70 38.20
CA SER A 455 13.85 -15.65 38.73
C SER A 455 13.26 -14.24 38.88
N LEU A 456 12.13 -13.93 38.22
CA LEU A 456 11.45 -12.63 38.32
C LEU A 456 9.95 -12.86 38.56
N ASN A 457 9.52 -12.72 39.81
CA ASN A 457 8.10 -12.71 40.21
C ASN A 457 7.43 -11.41 39.71
N LEU A 458 7.22 -11.31 38.40
CA LEU A 458 6.47 -10.22 37.78
C LEU A 458 4.97 -10.51 37.92
N SER A 459 4.28 -9.71 38.73
CA SER A 459 2.83 -9.75 38.91
C SER A 459 2.11 -8.88 37.87
N ASP A 460 0.83 -9.16 37.64
CA ASP A 460 -0.01 -8.31 36.80
C ASP A 460 -0.30 -6.98 37.50
N SER A 461 0.06 -5.89 36.83
CA SER A 461 -0.32 -4.53 37.22
C SER A 461 -1.61 -4.11 36.48
N PRO A 462 -2.36 -3.12 36.99
CA PRO A 462 -3.51 -2.59 36.24
C PRO A 462 -3.16 -2.15 34.81
N LYS A 463 -1.94 -1.65 34.58
CA LYS A 463 -1.46 -1.26 33.25
C LYS A 463 -1.23 -2.47 32.35
N SER A 464 -0.67 -3.56 32.88
CA SER A 464 -0.46 -4.76 32.09
C SER A 464 -1.77 -5.45 31.71
N ILE A 465 -2.72 -5.55 32.65
CA ILE A 465 -4.06 -6.10 32.41
C ILE A 465 -4.79 -5.28 31.35
N LEU A 466 -4.75 -3.93 31.46
CA LEU A 466 -5.40 -3.07 30.47
C LEU A 466 -4.75 -3.23 29.09
N THR A 467 -3.42 -3.27 29.01
CA THR A 467 -2.71 -3.48 27.73
C THR A 467 -3.11 -4.80 27.08
N GLU A 468 -3.22 -5.89 27.84
CA GLU A 468 -3.73 -7.18 27.36
C GLU A 468 -5.17 -7.06 26.84
N ALA A 469 -6.04 -6.37 27.56
CA ALA A 469 -7.42 -6.12 27.13
C ALA A 469 -7.47 -5.32 25.82
N LEU A 470 -6.63 -4.29 25.65
CA LEU A 470 -6.57 -3.52 24.42
C LEU A 470 -6.18 -4.38 23.21
N ILE A 471 -5.25 -5.32 23.38
CA ILE A 471 -4.86 -6.26 22.32
C ILE A 471 -6.02 -7.22 21.99
N TRP A 472 -6.75 -7.74 22.99
CA TRP A 472 -7.96 -8.55 22.71
C TRP A 472 -9.01 -7.81 21.88
N ARG A 473 -9.10 -6.48 22.03
CA ARG A 473 -10.05 -5.66 21.29
C ARG A 473 -9.72 -5.51 19.81
N THR A 474 -8.50 -5.80 19.36
CA THR A 474 -8.12 -5.71 17.94
C THR A 474 -8.48 -6.97 17.13
N ASP A 475 -9.00 -8.03 17.75
CA ASP A 475 -9.36 -9.27 17.03
C ASP A 475 -10.54 -9.06 16.09
N PHE A 476 -10.28 -8.76 14.83
CA PHE A 476 -11.33 -8.43 13.87
C PHE A 476 -11.99 -9.69 13.24
N PRO A 477 -13.32 -9.68 13.01
CA PRO A 477 -14.32 -8.73 13.50
C PRO A 477 -14.72 -9.02 14.95
N PHE A 478 -14.38 -8.10 15.87
CA PHE A 478 -14.41 -8.33 17.33
C PHE A 478 -15.76 -8.82 17.85
N TYR A 479 -16.85 -8.17 17.48
CA TYR A 479 -18.18 -8.53 17.97
C TYR A 479 -18.66 -9.92 17.50
N LYS A 480 -18.02 -10.51 16.48
CA LYS A 480 -18.30 -11.88 16.02
C LYS A 480 -17.39 -12.92 16.69
N LYS A 481 -16.44 -12.51 17.56
CA LYS A 481 -15.46 -13.36 18.24
C LYS A 481 -15.81 -13.52 19.71
N GLU A 482 -16.62 -14.53 20.03
CA GLU A 482 -17.12 -14.78 21.40
C GLU A 482 -16.01 -14.85 22.45
N GLN A 483 -14.90 -15.55 22.14
CA GLN A 483 -13.77 -15.68 23.05
C GLN A 483 -13.11 -14.32 23.34
N SER A 484 -12.88 -13.51 22.33
CA SER A 484 -12.19 -12.22 22.45
C SER A 484 -13.06 -11.22 23.21
N VAL A 485 -14.37 -11.20 22.94
CA VAL A 485 -15.36 -10.41 23.70
C VAL A 485 -15.41 -10.84 25.17
N LEU A 486 -15.39 -12.15 25.44
CA LEU A 486 -15.37 -12.68 26.80
C LEU A 486 -14.11 -12.25 27.55
N GLN A 487 -12.92 -12.48 26.97
CA GLN A 487 -11.64 -12.15 27.59
C GLN A 487 -11.50 -10.64 27.84
N PHE A 488 -11.87 -9.82 26.85
CA PHE A 488 -11.91 -8.36 27.00
C PHE A 488 -12.74 -7.94 28.22
N ASN A 489 -13.98 -8.41 28.31
CA ASN A 489 -14.88 -8.06 29.42
C ASN A 489 -14.39 -8.58 30.77
N LEU A 490 -13.81 -9.80 30.82
CA LEU A 490 -13.24 -10.36 32.04
C LEU A 490 -12.12 -9.48 32.59
N LEU A 491 -11.18 -9.07 31.73
CA LEU A 491 -10.05 -8.22 32.11
C LEU A 491 -10.52 -6.83 32.55
N LEU A 492 -11.52 -6.25 31.87
CA LEU A 492 -12.10 -4.96 32.28
C LEU A 492 -12.81 -5.04 33.64
N ASN A 493 -13.56 -6.11 33.89
CA ASN A 493 -14.22 -6.33 35.18
C ASN A 493 -13.19 -6.54 36.30
N GLN A 494 -12.07 -7.22 36.01
CA GLN A 494 -10.97 -7.35 36.96
C GLN A 494 -10.40 -5.97 37.31
N LEU A 495 -10.15 -5.11 36.33
CA LEU A 495 -9.64 -3.75 36.57
C LEU A 495 -10.58 -2.90 37.43
N GLU A 496 -11.88 -2.98 37.19
CA GLU A 496 -12.90 -2.28 37.95
C GLU A 496 -12.92 -2.72 39.43
N ASN A 497 -12.80 -4.02 39.68
CA ASN A 497 -12.77 -4.58 41.04
C ASN A 497 -11.49 -4.26 41.81
N THR A 498 -10.35 -4.12 41.11
CA THR A 498 -9.04 -3.96 41.77
C THR A 498 -8.72 -2.50 42.13
N ASN A 499 -9.45 -1.51 41.58
CA ASN A 499 -9.08 -0.10 41.70
C ASN A 499 -10.26 0.88 41.94
N PRO A 500 -11.09 0.69 42.98
CA PRO A 500 -12.27 1.53 43.26
C PRO A 500 -11.95 3.00 43.62
N LYS A 501 -10.67 3.37 43.79
CA LYS A 501 -10.21 4.71 44.19
C LYS A 501 -9.70 5.59 43.04
N THR A 502 -9.45 5.02 41.87
CA THR A 502 -9.14 5.81 40.67
C THR A 502 -10.46 6.15 39.98
N ASN A 503 -10.71 7.41 39.62
CA ASN A 503 -11.88 7.86 38.83
C ASN A 503 -11.94 7.25 37.39
N LYS A 504 -11.29 6.12 37.13
CA LYS A 504 -11.20 5.46 35.82
C LYS A 504 -12.26 4.34 35.77
N SER A 505 -13.36 4.60 35.07
CA SER A 505 -14.50 3.67 34.91
C SER A 505 -14.25 2.62 33.82
N LYS A 506 -15.00 1.52 33.85
CA LYS A 506 -15.01 0.52 32.77
C LYS A 506 -15.23 1.14 31.38
N SER A 507 -16.17 2.08 31.27
CA SER A 507 -16.46 2.83 30.03
C SER A 507 -15.24 3.56 29.44
N ARG A 508 -14.32 4.02 30.30
CA ARG A 508 -13.09 4.69 29.89
C ARG A 508 -12.09 3.70 29.29
N TYR A 509 -12.01 2.49 29.82
CA TYR A 509 -11.17 1.42 29.28
C TYR A 509 -11.72 0.87 27.97
N GLU A 510 -13.05 0.73 27.86
CA GLU A 510 -13.73 0.40 26.61
C GLU A 510 -13.38 1.40 25.51
N LEU A 511 -13.40 2.69 25.84
CA LEU A 511 -13.03 3.75 24.90
C LEU A 511 -11.56 3.67 24.44
N LEU A 512 -10.61 3.30 25.32
CA LEU A 512 -9.22 3.08 24.89
C LEU A 512 -9.10 1.89 23.94
N GLY A 513 -9.83 0.81 24.21
CA GLY A 513 -9.89 -0.36 23.33
C GLY A 513 -10.46 0.00 21.96
N GLU A 514 -11.54 0.77 21.96
CA GLU A 514 -12.17 1.25 20.73
C GLU A 514 -11.23 2.16 19.93
N VAL A 515 -10.52 3.07 20.59
CA VAL A 515 -9.54 3.95 19.92
C VAL A 515 -8.41 3.14 19.26
N LEU A 516 -7.89 2.10 19.94
CA LEU A 516 -6.86 1.24 19.35
C LEU A 516 -7.40 0.48 18.14
N SER A 517 -8.54 -0.18 18.29
CA SER A 517 -9.17 -0.94 17.20
C SER A 517 -9.51 -0.05 16.01
N LEU A 518 -10.08 1.15 16.24
CA LEU A 518 -10.34 2.10 15.16
C LEU A 518 -9.05 2.58 14.48
N SER A 519 -7.95 2.72 15.23
CA SER A 519 -6.66 3.10 14.65
C SER A 519 -6.10 2.02 13.74
N ASP A 520 -6.16 0.76 14.19
CA ASP A 520 -5.78 -0.42 13.42
C ASP A 520 -6.58 -0.54 12.11
N LEU A 521 -7.91 -0.56 12.22
CA LEU A 521 -8.80 -0.69 11.06
C LEU A 521 -8.66 0.46 10.04
N SER A 522 -8.32 1.67 10.49
CA SER A 522 -8.34 2.88 9.65
C SER A 522 -6.97 3.33 9.14
N VAL A 523 -5.86 2.88 9.73
CA VAL A 523 -4.53 3.45 9.43
C VAL A 523 -4.13 3.30 7.96
N THR A 524 -4.47 2.18 7.33
CA THR A 524 -4.23 1.96 5.89
C THR A 524 -4.83 3.07 5.02
N TYR A 525 -5.97 3.61 5.43
CA TYR A 525 -6.72 4.62 4.69
C TYR A 525 -6.37 6.05 5.10
N LEU A 526 -6.01 6.26 6.37
CA LEU A 526 -5.56 7.56 6.88
C LEU A 526 -4.11 7.87 6.47
N GLY A 527 -3.26 6.84 6.43
CA GLY A 527 -1.81 6.95 6.27
C GLY A 527 -1.31 6.93 4.84
N ALA A 528 -2.14 6.53 3.87
CA ALA A 528 -1.78 6.34 2.47
C ALA A 528 -2.65 7.18 1.52
N ASP A 529 -2.16 7.41 0.30
CA ASP A 529 -3.01 7.81 -0.82
C ASP A 529 -3.82 6.61 -1.34
N PRO A 530 -4.84 6.83 -2.19
CA PRO A 530 -5.75 5.76 -2.58
C PRO A 530 -5.11 4.58 -3.32
N ILE A 531 -4.06 4.82 -4.10
CA ILE A 531 -3.39 3.74 -4.85
C ILE A 531 -2.65 2.82 -3.89
N ARG A 532 -1.94 3.39 -2.92
CA ARG A 532 -1.21 2.60 -1.92
C ARG A 532 -2.13 1.97 -0.88
N ALA A 533 -3.24 2.62 -0.53
CA ALA A 533 -4.28 1.99 0.26
C ALA A 533 -4.82 0.74 -0.45
N TRP A 534 -5.05 0.82 -1.76
CA TRP A 534 -5.49 -0.32 -2.57
C TRP A 534 -4.47 -1.45 -2.58
N ASP A 535 -3.20 -1.14 -2.83
CA ASP A 535 -2.10 -2.12 -2.79
C ASP A 535 -2.04 -2.85 -1.43
N ARG A 536 -2.03 -2.11 -0.31
CA ARG A 536 -2.05 -2.68 1.04
C ARG A 536 -3.28 -3.56 1.29
N VAL A 537 -4.46 -3.15 0.85
CA VAL A 537 -5.68 -3.97 0.96
C VAL A 537 -5.56 -5.24 0.14
N THR A 538 -5.04 -5.18 -1.10
CA THR A 538 -4.86 -6.39 -1.90
C THR A 538 -3.85 -7.35 -1.28
N THR A 539 -2.77 -6.83 -0.70
CA THR A 539 -1.79 -7.60 0.07
C THR A 539 -2.42 -8.25 1.30
N LEU A 540 -3.33 -7.58 2.00
CA LEU A 540 -4.05 -8.16 3.13
C LEU A 540 -4.89 -9.38 2.69
N TYR A 541 -5.56 -9.29 1.54
CA TYR A 541 -6.32 -10.41 0.99
C TYR A 541 -5.41 -11.55 0.55
N GLU A 542 -4.27 -11.25 -0.08
CA GLU A 542 -3.25 -12.26 -0.40
C GLU A 542 -2.72 -12.94 0.85
N GLU A 543 -2.45 -12.16 1.90
CA GLU A 543 -2.03 -12.69 3.18
C GLU A 543 -3.10 -13.65 3.71
N PHE A 544 -4.38 -13.33 3.67
CA PHE A 544 -5.42 -14.25 4.12
C PHE A 544 -5.80 -15.39 3.15
N ASP A 545 -5.05 -15.61 2.07
CA ASP A 545 -5.36 -16.60 1.01
C ASP A 545 -6.77 -16.37 0.41
N LEU A 546 -7.21 -15.11 0.39
CA LEU A 546 -8.50 -14.69 -0.17
C LEU A 546 -8.33 -14.23 -1.63
N PRO A 547 -9.27 -14.58 -2.53
CA PRO A 547 -9.17 -14.14 -3.92
C PRO A 547 -9.21 -12.60 -4.03
N LYS A 548 -8.25 -12.02 -4.76
CA LYS A 548 -8.21 -10.57 -5.05
C LYS A 548 -9.48 -10.04 -5.70
N SER A 549 -10.19 -10.88 -6.45
CA SER A 549 -11.48 -10.52 -7.07
C SER A 549 -12.55 -10.12 -6.05
N VAL A 550 -12.46 -10.65 -4.82
CA VAL A 550 -13.38 -10.35 -3.71
C VAL A 550 -12.92 -9.13 -2.92
N ALA A 551 -11.69 -8.63 -3.14
CA ALA A 551 -11.16 -7.49 -2.41
C ALA A 551 -12.07 -6.26 -2.55
N ILE A 552 -12.59 -5.95 -3.75
CA ILE A 552 -13.45 -4.75 -3.93
C ILE A 552 -14.76 -4.85 -3.11
N SER A 553 -15.46 -5.99 -3.19
CA SER A 553 -16.75 -6.18 -2.50
C SER A 553 -16.57 -6.37 -0.99
N GLY A 554 -15.59 -7.18 -0.57
CA GLY A 554 -15.29 -7.39 0.85
C GLY A 554 -14.69 -6.16 1.53
N THR A 555 -13.98 -5.31 0.78
CA THR A 555 -13.48 -4.03 1.32
C THR A 555 -14.63 -3.08 1.65
N TYR A 556 -15.74 -3.10 0.91
CA TYR A 556 -16.91 -2.29 1.30
C TYR A 556 -17.49 -2.71 2.66
N GLU A 557 -17.62 -4.03 2.90
CA GLU A 557 -18.07 -4.56 4.19
C GLU A 557 -17.09 -4.19 5.32
N TYR A 558 -15.78 -4.39 5.11
CA TYR A 558 -14.74 -4.01 6.07
C TYR A 558 -14.73 -2.50 6.36
N PHE A 559 -14.86 -1.65 5.33
CA PHE A 559 -14.96 -0.20 5.51
C PHE A 559 -16.19 0.20 6.31
N SER A 560 -17.34 -0.42 6.04
CA SER A 560 -18.61 -0.05 6.66
C SER A 560 -18.58 -0.16 8.19
N GLU A 561 -17.75 -1.04 8.74
CA GLU A 561 -17.61 -1.30 10.18
C GLU A 561 -17.09 -0.08 10.97
N PHE A 562 -16.20 0.72 10.39
CA PHE A 562 -15.64 1.91 11.07
C PHE A 562 -16.03 3.23 10.42
N VAL A 563 -16.37 3.26 9.12
CA VAL A 563 -16.87 4.46 8.42
C VAL A 563 -18.14 5.01 9.09
N HIS A 564 -19.06 4.12 9.46
CA HIS A 564 -20.34 4.50 10.06
C HIS A 564 -20.28 4.58 11.59
N ASN A 565 -19.10 4.36 12.19
CA ASN A 565 -18.92 4.45 13.62
C ASN A 565 -18.93 5.93 14.07
N ASP A 566 -19.88 6.28 14.95
CA ASP A 566 -20.05 7.66 15.45
C ASP A 566 -18.81 8.17 16.18
N LEU A 567 -18.15 7.30 16.95
CA LEU A 567 -16.90 7.65 17.64
C LEU A 567 -15.80 7.94 16.62
N PHE A 568 -15.60 7.08 15.61
CA PHE A 568 -14.58 7.31 14.57
C PHE A 568 -14.76 8.68 13.92
N ASN A 569 -15.97 8.97 13.43
CA ASN A 569 -16.30 10.26 12.82
C ASN A 569 -16.05 11.43 13.76
N LYS A 570 -16.38 11.29 15.05
CA LYS A 570 -16.10 12.33 16.06
C LYS A 570 -14.59 12.53 16.30
N LEU A 571 -13.81 11.44 16.31
CA LEU A 571 -12.36 11.48 16.55
C LEU A 571 -11.63 12.13 15.37
N ILE A 572 -11.94 11.77 14.13
CA ILE A 572 -11.24 12.31 12.96
C ILE A 572 -11.65 13.75 12.63
N ASN A 573 -12.87 14.17 12.95
CA ASN A 573 -13.37 15.52 12.61
C ASN A 573 -12.96 16.60 13.63
N ARG A 574 -12.27 16.25 14.72
CA ARG A 574 -11.82 17.26 15.69
C ARG A 574 -10.73 18.16 15.11
N ARG A 575 -10.65 19.39 15.65
CA ARG A 575 -9.65 20.39 15.24
C ARG A 575 -8.21 19.95 15.49
N SER A 576 -7.96 19.19 16.56
CA SER A 576 -6.61 18.73 16.93
C SER A 576 -6.12 17.50 16.16
N PHE A 577 -6.98 16.83 15.38
CA PHE A 577 -6.55 15.72 14.54
C PHE A 577 -5.89 16.26 13.26
N PRO A 578 -4.74 15.71 12.81
CA PRO A 578 -3.99 16.27 11.68
C PRO A 578 -4.81 16.33 10.38
N ASP A 579 -4.85 17.50 9.75
CA ASP A 579 -5.66 17.73 8.54
C ASP A 579 -5.19 16.88 7.35
N VAL A 580 -3.91 16.54 7.29
CA VAL A 580 -3.36 15.65 6.25
C VAL A 580 -4.05 14.29 6.25
N PHE A 581 -4.31 13.71 7.44
CA PHE A 581 -5.01 12.43 7.55
C PHE A 581 -6.50 12.56 7.17
N LYS A 582 -7.15 13.69 7.51
CA LYS A 582 -8.54 13.96 7.07
C LYS A 582 -8.63 14.08 5.55
N GLN A 583 -7.70 14.78 4.93
CA GLN A 583 -7.64 14.93 3.47
C GLN A 583 -7.45 13.58 2.78
N ARG A 584 -6.54 12.75 3.29
CA ARG A 584 -6.32 11.38 2.80
C ARG A 584 -7.55 10.52 2.97
N TRP A 585 -8.14 10.53 4.16
CA TRP A 585 -9.39 9.84 4.41
C TRP A 585 -10.46 10.23 3.41
N ASN A 586 -10.67 11.51 3.15
CA ASN A 586 -11.67 11.97 2.19
C ASN A 586 -11.37 11.48 0.76
N LEU A 587 -10.10 11.52 0.32
CA LEU A 587 -9.69 11.02 -0.99
C LEU A 587 -9.87 9.51 -1.11
N VAL A 588 -9.49 8.76 -0.08
CA VAL A 588 -9.60 7.31 -0.03
C VAL A 588 -11.06 6.89 0.06
N TYR A 589 -11.83 7.49 0.96
CA TYR A 589 -13.27 7.30 1.05
C TYR A 589 -13.94 7.57 -0.30
N GLN A 590 -13.62 8.70 -0.94
CA GLN A 590 -14.09 9.01 -2.28
C GLN A 590 -13.65 7.95 -3.31
N PHE A 591 -12.41 7.49 -3.25
CA PHE A 591 -11.90 6.49 -4.18
C PHE A 591 -12.57 5.12 -4.01
N TYR A 592 -12.75 4.63 -2.79
CA TYR A 592 -13.40 3.33 -2.54
C TYR A 592 -14.93 3.40 -2.69
N HIS A 593 -15.57 4.52 -2.34
CA HIS A 593 -17.02 4.67 -2.45
C HIS A 593 -17.51 5.28 -3.76
N GLU A 594 -16.72 6.10 -4.46
CA GLU A 594 -17.09 6.71 -5.74
C GLU A 594 -16.34 6.12 -6.93
N GLY A 595 -15.15 5.54 -6.71
CA GLY A 595 -14.35 4.88 -7.74
C GLY A 595 -14.76 3.44 -8.03
N ASN A 596 -15.57 2.80 -7.16
CA ASN A 596 -16.20 1.52 -7.47
C ASN A 596 -17.32 1.75 -8.50
N PRO A 597 -17.24 1.17 -9.72
CA PRO A 597 -18.27 1.33 -10.74
C PRO A 597 -19.67 0.93 -10.25
N ALA A 598 -19.78 -0.07 -9.36
CA ALA A 598 -21.06 -0.47 -8.77
C ALA A 598 -21.67 0.60 -7.85
N ASN A 599 -20.85 1.35 -7.11
CA ASN A 599 -21.34 2.44 -6.26
C ASN A 599 -21.76 3.66 -7.08
N GLN A 600 -20.96 4.00 -8.09
CA GLN A 600 -21.35 5.03 -9.07
C GLN A 600 -22.66 4.64 -9.75
N LEU A 601 -22.78 3.39 -10.17
CA LEU A 601 -23.98 2.83 -10.79
C LEU A 601 -25.20 2.87 -9.86
N ASN A 602 -25.06 2.42 -8.60
CA ASN A 602 -26.14 2.48 -7.61
C ASN A 602 -26.63 3.92 -7.35
N ARG A 603 -25.72 4.91 -7.32
CA ARG A 603 -26.10 6.33 -7.23
C ARG A 603 -26.83 6.82 -8.48
N VAL A 604 -26.36 6.44 -9.66
CA VAL A 604 -27.01 6.76 -10.93
C VAL A 604 -28.42 6.17 -10.97
N ILE A 605 -28.58 4.89 -10.61
CA ILE A 605 -29.88 4.21 -10.51
C ILE A 605 -30.79 4.95 -9.52
N GLN A 606 -30.31 5.24 -8.31
CA GLN A 606 -31.10 5.92 -7.29
C GLN A 606 -31.55 7.33 -7.71
N ASN A 607 -30.69 8.07 -8.41
CA ASN A 607 -31.03 9.39 -8.93
C ASN A 607 -32.02 9.29 -10.10
N ALA A 608 -31.82 8.31 -10.99
CA ALA A 608 -32.70 8.09 -12.13
C ALA A 608 -34.10 7.67 -11.69
N GLN A 609 -34.23 6.81 -10.67
CA GLN A 609 -35.51 6.38 -10.09
C GLN A 609 -36.37 7.53 -9.54
N ARG A 610 -35.79 8.70 -9.27
CA ARG A 610 -36.54 9.90 -8.83
C ARG A 610 -37.25 10.61 -9.98
N THR A 611 -36.82 10.37 -11.23
CA THR A 611 -37.18 11.21 -12.38
C THR A 611 -37.74 10.40 -13.55
N PHE A 612 -37.29 9.15 -13.74
CA PHE A 612 -37.63 8.30 -14.87
C PHE A 612 -38.54 7.14 -14.43
N LEU A 613 -39.36 6.65 -15.37
CA LEU A 613 -40.35 5.61 -15.13
C LEU A 613 -39.70 4.23 -14.97
N ASN A 614 -38.82 3.86 -15.91
CA ASN A 614 -38.13 2.58 -15.91
C ASN A 614 -36.61 2.76 -15.95
N ILE A 615 -35.90 1.87 -15.28
CA ILE A 615 -34.44 1.76 -15.31
C ILE A 615 -34.04 0.52 -16.10
N ASN A 616 -33.30 0.74 -17.18
CA ASN A 616 -32.88 -0.28 -18.12
C ASN A 616 -31.37 -0.45 -18.09
N LEU A 617 -30.91 -1.69 -18.01
CA LEU A 617 -29.50 -2.04 -17.93
C LEU A 617 -29.08 -2.91 -19.10
N GLU A 618 -28.27 -2.38 -20.02
CA GLU A 618 -27.57 -3.15 -21.02
C GLU A 618 -26.25 -3.72 -20.46
N ILE A 619 -26.14 -5.03 -20.55
CA ILE A 619 -24.96 -5.81 -20.21
C ILE A 619 -24.22 -6.12 -21.52
N THR A 620 -22.88 -6.10 -21.50
CA THR A 620 -22.02 -6.26 -22.69
C THR A 620 -22.24 -5.20 -23.78
N MET A 621 -22.31 -3.92 -23.38
CA MET A 621 -22.45 -2.81 -24.32
C MET A 621 -21.22 -2.73 -25.25
N HIS A 622 -21.43 -2.78 -26.57
CA HIS A 622 -20.37 -2.61 -27.56
C HIS A 622 -20.27 -1.17 -28.09
N SER A 623 -21.15 -0.76 -29.00
CA SER A 623 -21.03 0.53 -29.70
C SER A 623 -21.84 1.68 -29.07
N GLY A 624 -22.63 1.35 -28.04
CA GLY A 624 -23.62 2.24 -27.44
C GLY A 624 -24.79 2.61 -28.35
N GLU A 625 -24.88 2.04 -29.57
CA GLU A 625 -25.91 2.41 -30.55
C GLU A 625 -27.31 2.02 -30.12
N ILE A 626 -27.47 0.86 -29.47
CA ILE A 626 -28.75 0.39 -28.94
C ILE A 626 -29.24 1.37 -27.87
N LEU A 627 -28.40 1.72 -26.89
CA LEU A 627 -28.75 2.71 -25.86
C LEU A 627 -29.08 4.07 -26.45
N LEU A 628 -28.35 4.51 -27.48
CA LEU A 628 -28.59 5.79 -28.14
C LEU A 628 -29.96 5.82 -28.83
N TYR A 629 -30.31 4.74 -29.53
CA TYR A 629 -31.62 4.60 -30.16
C TYR A 629 -32.74 4.59 -29.11
N LEU A 630 -32.60 3.75 -28.08
CA LEU A 630 -33.60 3.60 -27.04
C LEU A 630 -33.79 4.87 -26.21
N ALA A 631 -32.70 5.54 -25.82
CA ALA A 631 -32.77 6.79 -25.08
C ALA A 631 -33.47 7.90 -25.88
N ASN A 632 -33.28 7.94 -27.20
CA ASN A 632 -33.97 8.89 -28.07
C ASN A 632 -35.46 8.58 -28.21
N LYS A 633 -35.82 7.30 -28.33
CA LYS A 633 -37.20 6.86 -28.55
C LYS A 633 -38.05 6.88 -27.27
N PHE A 634 -37.43 6.63 -26.12
CA PHE A 634 -38.07 6.51 -24.82
C PHE A 634 -37.52 7.54 -23.82
N PRO A 635 -37.90 8.82 -23.94
CA PRO A 635 -37.34 9.90 -23.11
C PRO A 635 -37.72 9.78 -21.62
N ASN A 636 -38.78 9.03 -21.30
CA ASN A 636 -39.26 8.81 -19.93
C ASN A 636 -38.54 7.65 -19.22
N ASP A 637 -37.72 6.89 -19.94
CA ASP A 637 -36.97 5.76 -19.41
C ASP A 637 -35.48 6.09 -19.35
N TYR A 638 -34.77 5.47 -18.40
CA TYR A 638 -33.35 5.68 -18.20
C TYR A 638 -32.54 4.46 -18.64
N PHE A 639 -31.52 4.66 -19.45
CA PHE A 639 -30.73 3.60 -20.05
C PHE A 639 -29.29 3.61 -19.55
N ILE A 640 -28.80 2.45 -19.14
CA ILE A 640 -27.46 2.28 -18.56
C ILE A 640 -26.72 1.20 -19.35
N GLY A 641 -25.54 1.50 -19.87
CA GLY A 641 -24.66 0.51 -20.51
C GLY A 641 -23.43 0.17 -19.68
N ILE A 642 -23.14 -1.11 -19.50
CA ILE A 642 -21.89 -1.62 -18.92
C ILE A 642 -21.04 -2.26 -20.01
N SER A 643 -19.77 -1.87 -20.12
CA SER A 643 -18.78 -2.50 -20.98
C SER A 643 -17.45 -2.67 -20.25
N ASN A 644 -16.68 -3.69 -20.60
CA ASN A 644 -15.29 -3.87 -20.17
C ASN A 644 -14.30 -3.13 -21.10
N ASN A 645 -14.76 -2.59 -22.23
CA ASN A 645 -13.91 -1.88 -23.18
C ASN A 645 -13.94 -0.36 -22.94
N SER A 646 -12.80 0.19 -22.51
CA SER A 646 -12.67 1.62 -22.18
C SER A 646 -12.85 2.54 -23.39
N GLU A 647 -12.46 2.13 -24.60
CA GLU A 647 -12.60 2.93 -25.83
C GLU A 647 -14.09 3.04 -26.22
N GLU A 648 -14.83 1.95 -26.09
CA GLU A 648 -16.28 1.89 -26.35
C GLU A 648 -17.07 2.78 -25.38
N VAL A 649 -16.77 2.71 -24.07
CA VAL A 649 -17.41 3.56 -23.06
C VAL A 649 -17.12 5.03 -23.33
N PHE A 650 -15.86 5.38 -23.62
CA PHE A 650 -15.46 6.76 -23.91
C PHE A 650 -16.19 7.32 -25.13
N ASN A 651 -16.21 6.56 -26.24
CA ASN A 651 -16.90 6.96 -27.46
C ASN A 651 -18.41 7.12 -27.24
N THR A 652 -19.02 6.23 -26.46
CA THR A 652 -20.44 6.29 -26.12
C THR A 652 -20.76 7.52 -25.26
N LYS A 653 -19.95 7.80 -24.22
CA LYS A 653 -20.12 9.02 -23.39
C LYS A 653 -20.00 10.29 -24.21
N LYS A 654 -19.05 10.32 -25.14
CA LYS A 654 -18.87 11.45 -26.06
C LYS A 654 -20.13 11.68 -26.90
N LYS A 655 -20.69 10.63 -27.51
CA LYS A 655 -21.95 10.71 -28.27
C LYS A 655 -23.11 11.20 -27.42
N PHE A 656 -23.26 10.69 -26.18
CA PHE A 656 -24.31 11.15 -25.26
C PHE A 656 -24.17 12.63 -24.90
N SER A 657 -22.94 13.11 -24.69
CA SER A 657 -22.66 14.52 -24.42
C SER A 657 -22.92 15.41 -25.63
N GLU A 658 -22.55 14.98 -26.85
CA GLU A 658 -22.75 15.75 -28.07
C GLU A 658 -24.24 15.93 -28.38
N LEU A 659 -25.05 14.91 -28.10
CA LEU A 659 -26.50 14.90 -28.32
C LEU A 659 -27.31 15.39 -27.10
N ASN A 660 -26.65 15.74 -26.00
CA ASN A 660 -27.28 16.19 -24.75
C ASN A 660 -28.34 15.23 -24.17
N PHE A 661 -28.13 13.92 -24.28
CA PHE A 661 -29.03 12.96 -23.63
C PHE A 661 -28.96 13.09 -22.10
N LYS A 662 -30.13 13.22 -21.46
CA LYS A 662 -30.26 13.27 -20.00
C LYS A 662 -30.72 11.94 -19.39
N ASN A 663 -31.08 10.98 -20.24
CA ASN A 663 -31.68 9.69 -19.88
C ASN A 663 -30.84 8.49 -20.30
N ALA A 664 -29.54 8.69 -20.53
CA ALA A 664 -28.60 7.64 -20.91
C ALA A 664 -27.27 7.79 -20.14
N PHE A 665 -26.68 6.68 -19.75
CA PHE A 665 -25.39 6.62 -19.07
C PHE A 665 -24.62 5.39 -19.51
N SER A 666 -23.30 5.49 -19.58
CA SER A 666 -22.43 4.34 -19.82
C SER A 666 -21.28 4.31 -18.81
N ILE A 667 -20.84 3.11 -18.45
CA ILE A 667 -19.80 2.91 -17.43
C ILE A 667 -18.88 1.76 -17.81
N LEU A 668 -17.60 1.92 -17.44
CA LEU A 668 -16.59 0.87 -17.55
C LEU A 668 -16.73 -0.06 -16.35
N GLY A 669 -16.87 -1.36 -16.59
CA GLY A 669 -16.94 -2.34 -15.52
C GLY A 669 -17.03 -3.78 -16.02
N ASN A 670 -16.41 -4.70 -15.28
CA ASN A 670 -16.58 -6.13 -15.48
C ASN A 670 -17.93 -6.56 -14.87
N ILE A 671 -18.74 -7.25 -15.68
CA ILE A 671 -20.12 -7.62 -15.38
C ILE A 671 -20.22 -8.52 -14.14
N GLU A 672 -19.34 -9.50 -14.02
CA GLU A 672 -19.30 -10.45 -12.90
C GLU A 672 -19.05 -9.75 -11.56
N LYS A 673 -18.33 -8.62 -11.58
CA LYS A 673 -18.02 -7.83 -10.38
C LYS A 673 -19.05 -6.75 -10.11
N VAL A 674 -19.62 -6.15 -11.17
CA VAL A 674 -20.55 -5.03 -11.03
C VAL A 674 -21.94 -5.52 -10.65
N LEU A 675 -22.46 -6.55 -11.33
CA LEU A 675 -23.85 -7.01 -11.13
C LEU A 675 -24.16 -7.41 -9.68
N PRO A 676 -23.34 -8.20 -8.96
CA PRO A 676 -23.67 -8.64 -7.61
C PRO A 676 -23.77 -7.50 -6.59
N ASN A 677 -23.15 -6.36 -6.92
CA ASN A 677 -23.09 -5.19 -6.06
C ASN A 677 -24.18 -4.15 -6.40
N ILE A 678 -25.02 -4.40 -7.42
CA ILE A 678 -26.19 -3.57 -7.72
C ILE A 678 -27.27 -3.86 -6.68
N LYS A 679 -27.94 -2.81 -6.17
CA LYS A 679 -29.01 -2.94 -5.20
C LYS A 679 -30.10 -3.88 -5.71
N ALA A 680 -30.52 -4.84 -4.89
CA ALA A 680 -31.60 -5.76 -5.22
C ALA A 680 -32.90 -5.02 -5.60
N LYS A 681 -33.66 -5.58 -6.57
CA LYS A 681 -34.95 -5.04 -7.04
C LYS A 681 -34.89 -3.57 -7.47
N SER A 682 -33.82 -3.15 -8.15
CA SER A 682 -33.62 -1.77 -8.57
C SER A 682 -33.71 -1.55 -10.09
N ILE A 683 -33.61 -2.62 -10.88
CA ILE A 683 -33.64 -2.60 -12.33
C ILE A 683 -34.99 -3.10 -12.83
N ASP A 684 -35.57 -2.43 -13.84
CA ASP A 684 -36.83 -2.83 -14.46
C ASP A 684 -36.58 -3.82 -15.61
N ASN A 685 -35.61 -3.52 -16.48
CA ASN A 685 -35.28 -4.39 -17.60
C ASN A 685 -33.77 -4.56 -17.74
N VAL A 686 -33.33 -5.79 -18.01
CA VAL A 686 -31.97 -6.12 -18.39
C VAL A 686 -31.94 -6.46 -19.87
N LEU A 687 -31.05 -5.79 -20.62
CA LEU A 687 -30.83 -5.99 -22.05
C LEU A 687 -29.52 -6.76 -22.22
N LEU A 688 -29.56 -7.88 -22.94
CA LEU A 688 -28.40 -8.72 -23.23
C LEU A 688 -28.17 -8.78 -24.74
N THR A 689 -27.01 -8.30 -25.19
CA THR A 689 -26.65 -8.28 -26.61
C THR A 689 -25.63 -9.39 -26.91
N LEU A 690 -26.06 -10.41 -27.65
CA LEU A 690 -25.25 -11.57 -28.05
C LEU A 690 -24.74 -11.40 -29.49
N SER A 691 -23.41 -11.41 -29.63
CA SER A 691 -22.67 -11.36 -30.90
C SER A 691 -21.65 -12.49 -30.97
N GLU A 692 -21.15 -12.83 -32.16
CA GLU A 692 -20.06 -13.82 -32.33
C GLU A 692 -18.79 -13.49 -31.53
N PHE A 693 -18.53 -12.20 -31.29
CA PHE A 693 -17.39 -11.74 -30.48
C PHE A 693 -17.57 -12.00 -28.97
N ASN A 694 -18.81 -11.99 -28.46
CA ASN A 694 -19.10 -12.17 -27.03
C ASN A 694 -19.12 -13.65 -26.60
N ILE A 695 -19.42 -14.59 -27.51
CA ILE A 695 -19.50 -16.01 -27.14
C ILE A 695 -18.14 -16.60 -26.77
N SER A 696 -17.03 -16.13 -27.37
CA SER A 696 -15.69 -16.60 -27.02
C SER A 696 -15.24 -16.19 -25.61
N SER A 697 -15.87 -15.19 -25.00
CA SER A 697 -15.54 -14.70 -23.66
C SER A 697 -16.44 -15.23 -22.54
N PHE A 698 -17.56 -15.89 -22.85
CA PHE A 698 -18.43 -16.49 -21.83
C PHE A 698 -18.10 -17.97 -21.68
N GLU A 699 -17.44 -18.37 -20.59
CA GLU A 699 -17.49 -19.77 -20.18
C GLU A 699 -18.89 -20.09 -19.66
N LEU A 700 -19.31 -21.33 -19.90
CA LEU A 700 -20.69 -21.77 -19.74
C LEU A 700 -21.18 -21.77 -18.29
N LEU A 701 -20.25 -21.87 -17.33
CA LEU A 701 -20.51 -21.80 -15.89
C LEU A 701 -20.75 -20.35 -15.42
N ASP A 702 -20.26 -19.35 -16.16
CA ASP A 702 -20.38 -17.93 -15.78
C ASP A 702 -21.76 -17.36 -16.12
N ILE A 703 -22.39 -17.85 -17.18
CA ILE A 703 -23.73 -17.40 -17.62
C ILE A 703 -24.80 -17.72 -16.58
N GLU A 704 -24.76 -18.90 -15.96
CA GLU A 704 -25.73 -19.30 -14.94
C GLU A 704 -25.64 -18.41 -13.70
N SER A 705 -24.42 -18.14 -13.23
CA SER A 705 -24.15 -17.21 -12.13
C SER A 705 -24.65 -15.79 -12.44
N ILE A 706 -24.43 -15.32 -13.67
CA ILE A 706 -24.90 -14.01 -14.13
C ILE A 706 -26.43 -13.95 -14.15
N ILE A 707 -27.12 -14.99 -14.65
CA ILE A 707 -28.59 -15.03 -14.67
C ILE A 707 -29.18 -15.06 -13.26
N GLN A 708 -28.58 -15.82 -12.33
CA GLN A 708 -28.97 -15.81 -10.91
C GLN A 708 -28.82 -14.41 -10.32
N THR A 709 -27.74 -13.71 -10.64
CA THR A 709 -27.51 -12.34 -10.19
C THR A 709 -28.50 -11.36 -10.81
N ILE A 710 -28.80 -11.50 -12.11
CA ILE A 710 -29.81 -10.67 -12.79
C ILE A 710 -31.17 -10.81 -12.10
N LYS A 711 -31.55 -12.03 -11.70
CA LYS A 711 -32.79 -12.29 -10.98
C LYS A 711 -32.89 -11.51 -9.67
N THR A 712 -31.80 -11.32 -8.93
CA THR A 712 -31.82 -10.60 -7.64
C THR A 712 -31.94 -9.09 -7.82
N ILE A 713 -31.37 -8.54 -8.89
CA ILE A 713 -31.37 -7.08 -9.16
C ILE A 713 -32.65 -6.60 -9.87
N LEU A 714 -33.34 -7.48 -10.59
CA LEU A 714 -34.60 -7.20 -11.25
C LEU A 714 -35.73 -6.98 -10.23
N LYS A 715 -36.63 -6.04 -10.54
CA LYS A 715 -37.91 -5.90 -9.83
C LYS A 715 -38.83 -7.10 -10.11
N ILE A 716 -39.88 -7.20 -9.29
CA ILE A 716 -40.99 -8.13 -9.55
C ILE A 716 -41.61 -7.75 -10.90
N GLU A 717 -41.80 -8.72 -11.79
CA GLU A 717 -42.18 -8.54 -13.21
C GLU A 717 -41.13 -7.88 -14.11
N GLY A 718 -39.91 -7.66 -13.62
CA GLY A 718 -38.80 -7.17 -14.45
C GLY A 718 -38.42 -8.16 -15.54
N THR A 719 -37.87 -7.66 -16.66
CA THR A 719 -37.61 -8.49 -17.84
C THR A 719 -36.13 -8.64 -18.18
N ILE A 720 -35.78 -9.79 -18.76
CA ILE A 720 -34.55 -9.97 -19.54
C ILE A 720 -34.94 -9.97 -21.02
N GLN A 721 -34.34 -9.07 -21.78
CA GLN A 721 -34.54 -8.94 -23.22
C GLN A 721 -33.22 -9.28 -23.92
N ILE A 722 -33.23 -10.31 -24.76
CA ILE A 722 -32.04 -10.82 -25.44
C ILE A 722 -32.09 -10.40 -26.91
N PHE A 723 -31.04 -9.74 -27.37
CA PHE A 723 -30.78 -9.39 -28.76
C PHE A 723 -29.65 -10.30 -29.27
N SER A 724 -29.94 -11.25 -30.15
CA SER A 724 -28.97 -12.25 -30.59
C SER A 724 -28.79 -12.30 -32.11
N GLN A 725 -27.55 -12.24 -32.62
CA GLN A 725 -27.30 -12.43 -34.06
C GLN A 725 -27.53 -13.88 -34.55
N PHE A 726 -27.72 -14.81 -33.62
CA PHE A 726 -27.89 -16.23 -33.90
C PHE A 726 -29.36 -16.57 -34.17
N GLU A 727 -29.60 -17.59 -34.98
CA GLU A 727 -30.94 -18.17 -35.13
C GLU A 727 -31.44 -18.78 -33.81
N TYR A 728 -32.76 -18.85 -33.64
CA TYR A 728 -33.39 -19.39 -32.42
C TYR A 728 -32.95 -20.83 -32.10
N ASP A 729 -32.69 -21.62 -33.14
CA ASP A 729 -32.27 -23.01 -33.02
C ASP A 729 -30.76 -23.19 -32.75
N HIS A 730 -30.00 -22.10 -32.66
CA HIS A 730 -28.58 -22.17 -32.35
C HIS A 730 -28.33 -22.82 -30.97
N ILE A 731 -27.34 -23.72 -30.90
CA ILE A 731 -27.05 -24.55 -29.71
C ILE A 731 -26.87 -23.68 -28.46
N PHE A 732 -26.20 -22.54 -28.59
CA PHE A 732 -26.00 -21.61 -27.49
C PHE A 732 -27.31 -20.96 -27.00
N ILE A 733 -28.21 -20.58 -27.91
CA ILE A 733 -29.50 -19.98 -27.57
C ILE A 733 -30.39 -21.00 -26.87
N ARG A 734 -30.48 -22.24 -27.39
CA ARG A 734 -31.21 -23.33 -26.72
C ARG A 734 -30.71 -23.60 -25.30
N LYS A 735 -29.41 -23.51 -25.09
CA LYS A 735 -28.80 -23.70 -23.77
C LYS A 735 -29.08 -22.52 -22.83
N LEU A 736 -28.99 -21.29 -23.32
CA LEU A 736 -29.36 -20.08 -22.57
C LEU A 736 -30.84 -20.11 -22.15
N LEU A 737 -31.72 -20.56 -23.04
CA LEU A 737 -33.15 -20.75 -22.78
C LEU A 737 -33.39 -21.73 -21.64
N SER A 738 -32.70 -22.87 -21.63
CA SER A 738 -32.77 -23.84 -20.52
C SER A 738 -32.37 -23.19 -19.20
N ILE A 739 -31.23 -22.48 -19.17
CA ILE A 739 -30.73 -21.84 -17.95
C ILE A 739 -31.73 -20.78 -17.43
N LEU A 740 -32.34 -19.99 -18.31
CA LEU A 740 -33.37 -19.01 -17.92
C LEU A 740 -34.60 -19.69 -17.30
N GLN A 741 -35.09 -20.77 -17.91
CA GLN A 741 -36.22 -21.53 -17.39
C GLN A 741 -35.90 -22.18 -16.03
N ASP A 742 -34.71 -22.78 -15.90
CA ASP A 742 -34.23 -23.39 -14.65
C ASP A 742 -34.12 -22.36 -13.52
N ASN A 743 -33.85 -21.09 -13.86
CA ASN A 743 -33.78 -19.98 -12.92
C ASN A 743 -35.14 -19.27 -12.69
N GLY A 744 -36.24 -19.83 -13.21
CA GLY A 744 -37.60 -19.36 -12.93
C GLY A 744 -38.08 -18.19 -13.78
N PHE A 745 -37.40 -17.91 -14.90
CA PHE A 745 -37.89 -16.98 -15.90
C PHE A 745 -38.86 -17.67 -16.85
N THR A 746 -39.95 -16.99 -17.23
CA THR A 746 -40.89 -17.52 -18.23
C THR A 746 -40.88 -16.66 -19.48
N GLU A 747 -40.87 -17.32 -20.64
CA GLU A 747 -41.02 -16.65 -21.93
C GLU A 747 -42.34 -15.88 -21.98
N SER A 748 -42.28 -14.60 -22.33
CA SER A 748 -43.47 -13.76 -22.46
C SER A 748 -43.98 -13.83 -23.91
N SER A 749 -45.15 -14.42 -24.12
CA SER A 749 -45.81 -14.54 -25.42
C SER A 749 -46.57 -13.30 -25.88
N TYR A 750 -46.55 -12.22 -25.09
CA TYR A 750 -47.23 -10.95 -25.39
C TYR A 750 -46.23 -9.79 -25.40
N PRO A 751 -46.44 -8.75 -26.24
CA PRO A 751 -45.69 -7.51 -26.14
C PRO A 751 -46.01 -6.87 -24.79
N LEU A 752 -45.11 -7.03 -23.82
CA LEU A 752 -45.17 -6.31 -22.56
C LEU A 752 -45.14 -4.80 -22.86
N LYS A 753 -45.82 -3.99 -22.05
CA LYS A 753 -45.80 -2.51 -22.16
C LYS A 753 -44.37 -1.92 -22.14
N SER A 754 -43.38 -2.68 -21.67
CA SER A 754 -41.95 -2.35 -21.58
C SER A 754 -41.07 -3.07 -22.62
N SER A 755 -41.65 -3.73 -23.62
CA SER A 755 -40.89 -4.42 -24.67
C SER A 755 -40.29 -3.40 -25.64
N TYR A 756 -38.98 -3.21 -25.60
CA TYR A 756 -38.24 -2.36 -26.54
C TYR A 756 -38.06 -3.03 -27.92
N LEU A 757 -38.52 -4.28 -28.04
CA LEU A 757 -38.19 -5.20 -29.12
C LEU A 757 -39.02 -5.02 -30.38
N SER A 758 -40.29 -4.62 -30.25
CA SER A 758 -41.11 -4.30 -31.42
C SER A 758 -40.54 -3.13 -32.20
N ASP A 759 -39.79 -2.26 -31.53
CA ASP A 759 -39.33 -0.99 -32.05
C ASP A 759 -37.94 -1.05 -32.69
N ILE A 760 -37.02 -1.88 -32.17
CA ILE A 760 -35.68 -2.06 -32.76
C ILE A 760 -35.74 -2.83 -34.09
N ALA A 761 -36.66 -3.80 -34.22
CA ALA A 761 -36.78 -4.65 -35.41
C ALA A 761 -37.34 -3.93 -36.65
N LEU A 762 -37.95 -2.74 -36.50
CA LEU A 762 -38.71 -2.07 -37.56
C LEU A 762 -37.96 -1.00 -38.37
N GLU A 763 -36.75 -0.55 -37.98
CA GLU A 763 -36.22 0.74 -38.51
C GLU A 763 -34.75 0.82 -38.96
N LYS A 764 -33.94 -0.25 -38.92
CA LYS A 764 -32.57 -0.19 -39.48
C LYS A 764 -32.33 -1.28 -40.53
N ASP A 765 -32.19 -0.86 -41.79
CA ASP A 765 -31.69 -1.60 -42.97
C ASP A 765 -30.26 -2.20 -42.83
N GLY A 766 -29.77 -2.39 -41.60
CA GLY A 766 -28.47 -2.99 -41.32
C GLY A 766 -28.40 -3.83 -40.03
N MET A 767 -29.52 -4.01 -39.31
CA MET A 767 -29.62 -4.91 -38.13
C MET A 767 -30.60 -6.08 -38.39
N THR A 768 -30.66 -6.57 -39.62
CA THR A 768 -31.64 -7.57 -40.08
C THR A 768 -31.41 -9.01 -39.58
N ASN A 769 -30.37 -9.26 -38.76
CA ASN A 769 -30.00 -10.62 -38.37
C ASN A 769 -30.11 -10.89 -36.86
N PHE A 770 -30.88 -10.12 -36.09
CA PHE A 770 -31.05 -10.39 -34.66
C PHE A 770 -32.35 -11.17 -34.34
N SER A 771 -32.24 -12.42 -33.86
CA SER A 771 -33.33 -13.09 -33.15
C SER A 771 -33.49 -12.47 -31.75
N THR A 772 -34.73 -12.38 -31.29
CA THR A 772 -35.07 -11.55 -30.14
C THR A 772 -36.00 -12.28 -29.18
N LEU A 773 -35.69 -12.28 -27.87
CA LEU A 773 -36.41 -13.07 -26.87
C LEU A 773 -36.68 -12.28 -25.58
N ILE A 774 -37.88 -12.45 -24.99
CA ILE A 774 -38.31 -11.79 -23.73
C ILE A 774 -38.61 -12.82 -22.66
N PHE A 775 -38.02 -12.60 -21.49
CA PHE A 775 -38.24 -13.40 -20.30
C PHE A 775 -38.65 -12.52 -19.12
N ALA A 776 -39.76 -12.85 -18.47
CA ALA A 776 -40.25 -12.11 -17.30
C ALA A 776 -39.88 -12.84 -15.99
N ASN A 777 -39.47 -12.07 -14.99
CA ASN A 777 -39.22 -12.57 -13.64
C ASN A 777 -40.53 -12.70 -12.85
N LYS A 778 -40.93 -13.94 -12.54
CA LYS A 778 -42.18 -14.24 -11.80
C LYS A 778 -42.01 -14.41 -10.29
N SER A 779 -40.78 -14.29 -9.76
CA SER A 779 -40.47 -14.52 -8.33
C SER A 779 -40.54 -13.27 -7.46
#